data_AF-A0A7E4ULX3-F1
#
_entry.id   AF-A0A7E4ULX3-F1
#
_cell.length_a   1.000
_cell.length_b   1.000
_cell.length_c   1.000
_cell.angle_alpha   90.00
_cell.angle_beta   90.00
_cell.angle_gamma   90.00
#
_symmetry.space_group_name_H-M   'P 1'
#
loop_
_entity.id
_entity.type
_entity.pdbx_description
1 polymer ?
#
loop_
_entity_poly.entity_id
_entity_poly.type
_entity_poly.pdbx_seq_one_letter_code
_entity_poly.pdbx_strand_id
1 'polypeptide(L)'
;MVPPPKKLKLADEPPRRSNRLKPSVGAVKPADSKRKPILHESFSNSTLTTVVPSFGHPSHERTAEDELHELLLIKDNLGEAQVQQLENITDWLDDLVVFELLKRRVVVNNHNFIVVDPVVWNKHYKKPTFWNDAKRDEGVRLPTFPVFNENWETALVPAHVNGNHWILAIVYRNPAKIVVYDSLRKPLSAATKVKITDIGLLLTGQHVNPTPIARQHCPIQTDSYSCGAIICMIAEKISDGGSTFFKNETVYDWRRNAARFLQSQIGDPTHTALGNNGTLPIPALADPSTEAPGDAPGDNGIPLTSKNEGPILRPYQLNTSNDSESLEETCAEPVKQTRRTRGKKGEETEVLYFSTDQEFTKIKKAHSLSSKGQKRQTKTGVKQDFVCLRKDSHGCMVRATANFDGAESTLIVRHEHSHTGKVTTTVGVSEEVRQLVTERLDANESVAALVIRKVLRNRGVPEDKISNIKAISNYTCHQKKRRYGSVITGDDFLNEVKKHIINNDDDENIVGVVISEIILVEDEPEFCVIMTSGKLLHKFRSQKHIGLDATYKLLFNMYPVIIVGFSDEVHSFHPCAVAIVSTENTALYEKVMEFLCDGQEFREVVADGAMCITNASRKVLPDAFTRMCVFHLEQRLHYQMNHKGLSKTEQKMVREDVDLWKKTTSLKTAEAVKRHVMAKWNAIETVLQWKKYFDVEWVQKRKNWFNMEGGGPVTNNGNESSNNTVKKSYTFRRQGSMPETMKHLKDYLSEFQTHDIKKYVPKPKEFLAARELYEEGRDLITLQDTGKVVIPMSTCSLTQEEASQAIQNYFSPNPDYENVKTFLDNFHYVSRSQLFERRFWCSCYIYRTKHSCKHSLLIEINNKFRQWPDDIKIRTAQIGMQRGKGRGRLATSALEK
;
A
#
# COMPACT_ATOMS: atom_id res chain seq x y z
N MET A 1 78.47 9.25 -0.57
CA MET A 1 79.04 8.03 -1.20
C MET A 1 77.90 7.04 -1.46
N VAL A 2 77.85 6.47 -2.68
CA VAL A 2 76.98 5.37 -3.18
C VAL A 2 75.51 5.77 -3.50
N PRO A 3 74.90 5.34 -4.64
CA PRO A 3 75.23 5.62 -6.05
C PRO A 3 73.99 6.07 -6.87
N PRO A 4 74.12 6.51 -8.15
CA PRO A 4 72.97 6.79 -9.01
C PRO A 4 72.43 5.50 -9.67
N PRO A 5 71.11 5.42 -9.96
CA PRO A 5 70.49 4.23 -10.52
C PRO A 5 70.77 4.05 -12.01
N LYS A 6 70.88 2.77 -12.38
CA LYS A 6 71.31 2.20 -13.66
C LYS A 6 70.39 2.58 -14.84
N LYS A 7 71.00 2.93 -15.97
CA LYS A 7 70.38 2.93 -17.30
C LYS A 7 70.01 1.49 -17.67
N LEU A 8 68.73 1.24 -17.97
CA LEU A 8 68.26 -0.01 -18.57
C LEU A 8 68.06 0.19 -20.08
N LYS A 9 68.56 -0.79 -20.82
CA LYS A 9 68.68 -0.88 -22.27
C LYS A 9 67.31 -0.93 -22.95
N LEU A 10 67.19 -0.23 -24.08
CA LEU A 10 66.16 -0.45 -25.09
C LEU A 10 66.32 -1.87 -25.65
N ALA A 11 65.23 -2.63 -25.67
CA ALA A 11 65.12 -3.89 -26.37
C ALA A 11 64.01 -3.77 -27.44
N ASP A 12 64.43 -4.00 -28.68
CA ASP A 12 63.80 -4.66 -29.82
C ASP A 12 62.37 -4.27 -30.24
N GLU A 13 62.31 -3.72 -31.47
CA GLU A 13 61.12 -3.52 -32.29
C GLU A 13 60.40 -4.85 -32.59
N PRO A 14 59.06 -4.91 -32.52
CA PRO A 14 58.31 -6.03 -33.07
C PRO A 14 58.14 -5.91 -34.60
N PRO A 15 58.05 -7.03 -35.33
CA PRO A 15 58.14 -7.06 -36.78
C PRO A 15 56.89 -6.48 -37.45
N ARG A 16 57.12 -5.64 -38.47
CA ARG A 16 56.09 -5.16 -39.40
C ARG A 16 55.49 -6.33 -40.17
N ARG A 17 54.23 -6.68 -39.89
CA ARG A 17 53.43 -7.53 -40.79
C ARG A 17 52.93 -6.68 -41.97
N SER A 18 53.57 -6.86 -43.11
CA SER A 18 53.02 -6.54 -44.43
C SER A 18 52.08 -7.66 -44.87
N ASN A 19 50.94 -7.26 -45.43
CA ASN A 19 50.09 -7.93 -46.43
C ASN A 19 48.61 -7.75 -46.11
N ARG A 20 48.01 -6.69 -46.70
CA ARG A 20 46.58 -6.67 -47.00
C ARG A 20 46.42 -6.45 -48.50
N LEU A 21 45.96 -7.51 -49.16
CA LEU A 21 45.54 -7.53 -50.55
C LEU A 21 44.44 -6.49 -50.76
N LYS A 22 44.62 -5.63 -51.78
CA LYS A 22 43.58 -4.76 -52.32
C LYS A 22 42.56 -5.62 -53.07
N PRO A 23 41.24 -5.45 -52.89
CA PRO A 23 40.28 -5.97 -53.85
C PRO A 23 40.27 -5.07 -55.09
N SER A 24 40.43 -5.73 -56.24
CA SER A 24 40.29 -5.16 -57.58
C SER A 24 38.85 -4.67 -57.81
N VAL A 25 38.72 -3.38 -58.11
CA VAL A 25 37.48 -2.78 -58.61
C VAL A 25 37.37 -3.12 -60.10
N GLY A 26 36.58 -4.14 -60.43
CA GLY A 26 36.15 -4.42 -61.80
C GLY A 26 34.95 -3.54 -62.15
N ALA A 27 35.15 -2.59 -63.06
CA ALA A 27 34.10 -1.76 -63.63
C ALA A 27 33.24 -2.62 -64.58
N VAL A 28 31.94 -2.74 -64.29
CA VAL A 28 30.94 -3.27 -65.23
C VAL A 28 30.00 -2.13 -65.61
N LYS A 29 29.98 -1.80 -66.90
CA LYS A 29 29.04 -0.85 -67.53
C LYS A 29 27.61 -1.41 -67.46
N PRO A 30 26.57 -0.57 -67.29
CA PRO A 30 25.19 -1.03 -67.34
C PRO A 30 24.73 -1.22 -68.78
N ALA A 31 24.07 -2.34 -69.06
CA ALA A 31 23.34 -2.60 -70.28
C ALA A 31 21.88 -2.13 -70.14
N ASP A 32 21.42 -1.43 -71.18
CA ASP A 32 20.04 -1.05 -71.44
C ASP A 32 19.07 -2.23 -71.36
N SER A 33 17.94 -2.05 -70.67
CA SER A 33 16.70 -2.70 -71.11
C SER A 33 15.47 -1.84 -70.77
N LYS A 34 14.69 -1.57 -71.81
CA LYS A 34 13.40 -0.87 -71.83
C LYS A 34 12.26 -1.85 -71.49
N ARG A 35 11.09 -1.27 -71.13
CA ARG A 35 9.70 -1.82 -71.04
C ARG A 35 9.33 -2.35 -69.64
N LYS A 36 8.15 -2.11 -69.06
CA LYS A 36 6.86 -1.48 -69.43
C LYS A 36 6.13 -1.14 -68.10
N PRO A 37 5.16 -0.20 -68.06
CA PRO A 37 4.43 0.14 -66.84
C PRO A 37 3.29 -0.85 -66.58
N ILE A 38 3.13 -1.27 -65.31
CA ILE A 38 1.98 -2.06 -64.85
C ILE A 38 0.93 -1.12 -64.27
N LEU A 39 -0.31 -1.46 -64.63
CA LEU A 39 -1.55 -0.72 -64.51
C LEU A 39 -1.99 -0.45 -63.06
N HIS A 40 -2.61 0.72 -62.90
CA HIS A 40 -3.59 1.02 -61.87
C HIS A 40 -4.80 0.09 -62.03
N GLU A 41 -5.15 -0.66 -60.98
CA GLU A 41 -6.50 -1.19 -60.82
C GLU A 41 -7.22 -0.42 -59.71
N SER A 42 -8.18 0.38 -60.16
CA SER A 42 -9.32 0.87 -59.42
C SER A 42 -10.22 -0.30 -59.02
N PHE A 43 -10.56 -0.42 -57.74
CA PHE A 43 -11.75 -1.15 -57.31
C PHE A 43 -12.78 -0.21 -56.70
N SER A 44 -14.00 -0.45 -57.17
CA SER A 44 -15.21 0.32 -57.17
C SER A 44 -15.91 0.38 -55.81
N ASN A 45 -16.63 1.49 -55.63
CA ASN A 45 -17.77 1.66 -54.74
C ASN A 45 -18.71 0.45 -54.73
N SER A 46 -19.04 -0.05 -53.54
CA SER A 46 -20.29 -0.77 -53.30
C SER A 46 -21.05 -0.10 -52.16
N THR A 47 -22.11 0.58 -52.54
CA THR A 47 -23.19 1.10 -51.70
C THR A 47 -23.88 -0.07 -50.99
N LEU A 48 -23.95 -0.03 -49.66
CA LEU A 48 -24.93 -0.80 -48.89
C LEU A 48 -25.57 0.12 -47.85
N THR A 49 -26.83 0.41 -48.13
CA THR A 49 -27.81 1.16 -47.36
C THR A 49 -28.30 0.33 -46.18
N THR A 50 -28.67 1.01 -45.08
CA THR A 50 -29.54 0.55 -43.97
C THR A 50 -28.92 -0.54 -43.06
N VAL A 51 -28.90 -0.44 -41.73
CA VAL A 51 -30.00 -0.19 -40.78
C VAL A 51 -29.46 0.44 -39.49
N VAL A 52 -30.13 1.49 -39.01
CA VAL A 52 -30.00 2.01 -37.65
C VAL A 52 -30.72 1.04 -36.70
N PRO A 53 -30.09 0.45 -35.67
CA PRO A 53 -30.84 -0.19 -34.60
C PRO A 53 -31.35 0.90 -33.66
N SER A 54 -32.67 1.03 -33.65
CA SER A 54 -33.45 1.72 -32.64
C SER A 54 -33.23 1.12 -31.24
N PHE A 55 -33.30 2.00 -30.25
CA PHE A 55 -33.55 1.75 -28.83
C PHE A 55 -34.27 0.44 -28.46
N GLY A 56 -33.77 -0.19 -27.38
CA GLY A 56 -34.42 -1.21 -26.56
C GLY A 56 -33.33 -2.06 -25.88
N HIS A 57 -33.17 -2.18 -24.56
CA HIS A 57 -33.97 -1.92 -23.36
C HIS A 57 -32.99 -1.46 -22.25
N PRO A 58 -33.45 -0.87 -21.13
CA PRO A 58 -32.56 -0.58 -20.00
C PRO A 58 -32.01 -1.89 -19.47
N SER A 59 -30.69 -2.04 -19.45
CA SER A 59 -30.04 -2.96 -18.53
C SER A 59 -30.55 -2.59 -17.14
N HIS A 60 -31.21 -3.53 -16.46
CA HIS A 60 -31.59 -3.38 -15.07
C HIS A 60 -30.43 -2.70 -14.32
N GLU A 61 -30.69 -1.50 -13.80
CA GLU A 61 -29.81 -0.80 -12.88
C GLU A 61 -29.45 -1.80 -11.79
N ARG A 62 -28.17 -2.17 -11.71
CA ARG A 62 -27.66 -2.83 -10.51
C ARG A 62 -27.77 -1.80 -9.40
N THR A 63 -28.61 -2.08 -8.44
CA THR A 63 -28.79 -1.24 -7.27
C THR A 63 -27.54 -1.34 -6.38
N ALA A 64 -27.33 -0.37 -5.49
CA ALA A 64 -26.30 -0.47 -4.45
C ALA A 64 -26.49 -1.73 -3.57
N GLU A 65 -27.70 -2.29 -3.53
CA GLU A 65 -27.99 -3.58 -2.89
C GLU A 65 -27.43 -4.76 -3.70
N ASP A 66 -27.40 -4.70 -5.04
CA ASP A 66 -26.84 -5.75 -5.91
C ASP A 66 -25.30 -5.83 -5.85
N GLU A 67 -24.62 -4.69 -5.77
CA GLU A 67 -23.15 -4.62 -5.62
C GLU A 67 -22.68 -4.87 -4.18
N LEU A 68 -23.48 -4.47 -3.18
CA LEU A 68 -23.27 -4.84 -1.78
C LEU A 68 -23.51 -6.34 -1.58
N HIS A 69 -24.52 -6.91 -2.24
CA HIS A 69 -24.73 -8.36 -2.31
C HIS A 69 -23.51 -9.04 -2.97
N GLU A 70 -22.85 -8.42 -3.95
CA GLU A 70 -21.63 -8.94 -4.59
C GLU A 70 -20.38 -8.88 -3.67
N LEU A 71 -20.20 -7.82 -2.87
CA LEU A 71 -19.13 -7.74 -1.85
C LEU A 71 -19.38 -8.65 -0.63
N LEU A 72 -20.64 -8.85 -0.26
CA LEU A 72 -21.06 -9.84 0.74
C LEU A 72 -20.85 -11.26 0.20
N LEU A 73 -21.17 -11.51 -1.07
CA LEU A 73 -20.82 -12.74 -1.77
C LEU A 73 -19.30 -12.98 -1.80
N ILE A 74 -18.46 -11.95 -1.96
CA ILE A 74 -16.98 -12.11 -1.90
C ILE A 74 -16.49 -12.48 -0.49
N LYS A 75 -17.12 -11.98 0.59
CA LYS A 75 -16.75 -12.37 1.97
C LYS A 75 -17.29 -13.74 2.38
N ASP A 76 -18.42 -14.17 1.80
CA ASP A 76 -18.98 -15.51 2.05
C ASP A 76 -18.37 -16.58 1.12
N ASN A 77 -17.71 -16.19 0.02
CA ASN A 77 -17.00 -17.07 -0.90
C ASN A 77 -15.52 -17.22 -0.50
N LEU A 78 -15.25 -18.08 0.47
CA LEU A 78 -13.94 -18.70 0.59
C LEU A 78 -13.59 -19.37 -0.75
N GLY A 79 -12.53 -18.90 -1.41
CA GLY A 79 -12.04 -19.51 -2.65
C GLY A 79 -11.12 -20.70 -2.37
N GLU A 80 -10.78 -21.44 -3.43
CA GLU A 80 -9.81 -22.56 -3.37
C GLU A 80 -8.47 -22.11 -2.78
N ALA A 81 -8.05 -20.86 -3.03
CA ALA A 81 -6.82 -20.30 -2.48
C ALA A 81 -6.80 -20.25 -0.94
N GLN A 82 -7.95 -20.02 -0.30
CA GLN A 82 -8.07 -20.00 1.17
C GLN A 82 -8.03 -21.42 1.75
N VAL A 83 -8.64 -22.40 1.08
CA VAL A 83 -8.53 -23.82 1.45
C VAL A 83 -7.08 -24.30 1.31
N GLN A 84 -6.40 -23.89 0.25
CA GLN A 84 -5.01 -24.23 0.00
C GLN A 84 -4.06 -23.74 1.10
N GLN A 85 -4.33 -22.59 1.74
CA GLN A 85 -3.55 -22.10 2.90
C GLN A 85 -3.61 -23.07 4.09
N LEU A 86 -4.72 -23.81 4.26
CA LEU A 86 -4.86 -24.81 5.31
C LEU A 86 -4.18 -26.12 4.92
N GLU A 87 -4.30 -26.55 3.66
CA GLU A 87 -3.65 -27.77 3.15
C GLU A 87 -2.12 -27.68 3.16
N ASN A 88 -1.58 -26.52 2.79
CA ASN A 88 -0.15 -26.27 2.89
C ASN A 88 0.22 -25.96 4.34
N ILE A 89 0.75 -26.98 5.03
CA ILE A 89 1.12 -26.89 6.44
C ILE A 89 2.06 -25.73 6.77
N THR A 90 2.84 -25.22 5.80
CA THR A 90 3.83 -24.15 6.01
C THR A 90 3.33 -22.74 5.69
N ASP A 91 2.11 -22.61 5.17
CA ASP A 91 1.53 -21.32 4.83
C ASP A 91 0.93 -20.63 6.04
N TRP A 92 0.95 -19.31 6.02
CA TRP A 92 0.35 -18.47 7.04
C TRP A 92 -1.13 -18.33 6.73
N LEU A 93 -1.99 -18.44 7.75
CA LEU A 93 -3.41 -18.15 7.57
C LEU A 93 -3.60 -16.63 7.52
N ASP A 94 -4.29 -16.15 6.50
CA ASP A 94 -4.68 -14.75 6.38
C ASP A 94 -5.86 -14.37 7.30
N ASP A 95 -6.19 -13.08 7.31
CA ASP A 95 -7.26 -12.52 8.14
C ASP A 95 -8.63 -13.17 7.85
N LEU A 96 -8.93 -13.46 6.58
CA LEU A 96 -10.22 -14.01 6.16
C LEU A 96 -10.37 -15.47 6.60
N VAL A 97 -9.34 -16.29 6.40
CA VAL A 97 -9.33 -17.70 6.82
C VAL A 97 -9.50 -17.82 8.33
N VAL A 98 -8.76 -17.02 9.11
CA VAL A 98 -8.88 -17.01 10.58
C VAL A 98 -10.29 -16.60 11.01
N PHE A 99 -10.83 -15.52 10.42
CA PHE A 99 -12.17 -15.04 10.76
C PHE A 99 -13.26 -16.07 10.45
N GLU A 100 -13.25 -16.64 9.25
CA GLU A 100 -14.27 -17.60 8.82
C GLU A 100 -14.20 -18.92 9.59
N LEU A 101 -13.00 -19.42 9.94
CA LEU A 101 -12.87 -20.60 10.79
C LEU A 101 -13.46 -20.37 12.18
N LEU A 102 -13.14 -19.25 12.83
CA LEU A 102 -13.70 -18.90 14.13
C LEU A 102 -15.23 -18.73 14.05
N LYS A 103 -15.72 -18.04 13.02
CA LYS A 103 -17.16 -17.82 12.81
C LYS A 103 -17.89 -19.15 12.62
N ARG A 104 -17.44 -20.00 11.68
CA ARG A 104 -18.15 -21.23 11.28
C ARG A 104 -17.97 -22.39 12.24
N ARG A 105 -16.80 -22.56 12.87
CA ARG A 105 -16.55 -23.69 13.78
C ARG A 105 -16.90 -23.41 15.23
N VAL A 106 -16.78 -22.16 15.67
CA VAL A 106 -17.03 -21.78 17.07
C VAL A 106 -18.41 -21.15 17.25
N VAL A 107 -18.73 -20.09 16.51
CA VAL A 107 -19.96 -19.32 16.76
C VAL A 107 -21.22 -20.02 16.28
N VAL A 108 -21.19 -20.66 15.11
CA VAL A 108 -22.37 -21.38 14.58
C VAL A 108 -22.84 -22.48 15.54
N ASN A 109 -21.93 -23.10 16.27
CA ASN A 109 -22.24 -24.16 17.24
C ASN A 109 -22.50 -23.64 18.67
N ASN A 110 -22.25 -22.36 18.94
CA ASN A 110 -22.36 -21.79 20.28
C ASN A 110 -22.78 -20.32 20.25
N HIS A 111 -24.08 -20.07 20.44
CA HIS A 111 -24.67 -18.74 20.43
C HIS A 111 -24.14 -17.79 21.53
N ASN A 112 -23.44 -18.30 22.54
CA ASN A 112 -22.82 -17.49 23.58
C ASN A 112 -21.49 -16.86 23.12
N PHE A 113 -21.00 -17.23 21.94
CA PHE A 113 -19.76 -16.72 21.36
C PHE A 113 -20.03 -15.71 20.25
N ILE A 114 -19.12 -14.74 20.14
CA ILE A 114 -19.02 -13.81 19.01
C ILE A 114 -17.57 -13.73 18.54
N VAL A 115 -17.32 -13.45 17.26
CA VAL A 115 -15.98 -13.19 16.72
C VAL A 115 -15.89 -11.72 16.30
N VAL A 116 -14.82 -11.06 16.72
CA VAL A 116 -14.47 -9.72 16.23
C VAL A 116 -13.64 -9.87 14.96
N ASP A 117 -14.09 -9.24 13.86
CA ASP A 117 -13.37 -9.25 12.58
C ASP A 117 -11.93 -8.72 12.76
N PRO A 118 -10.89 -9.42 12.27
CA PRO A 118 -9.50 -8.95 12.31
C PRO A 118 -9.27 -7.55 11.71
N VAL A 119 -10.14 -7.07 10.82
CA VAL A 119 -10.12 -5.69 10.33
C VAL A 119 -10.27 -4.68 11.46
N VAL A 120 -11.05 -5.03 12.50
CA VAL A 120 -11.18 -4.22 13.72
C VAL A 120 -9.84 -4.10 14.45
N TRP A 121 -9.03 -5.17 14.41
CA TRP A 121 -7.66 -5.10 14.86
C TRP A 121 -6.83 -4.24 13.90
N ASN A 122 -6.80 -4.49 12.60
CA ASN A 122 -5.81 -3.86 11.70
C ASN A 122 -6.00 -2.35 11.52
N LYS A 123 -7.22 -1.82 11.59
CA LYS A 123 -7.47 -0.39 11.52
C LYS A 123 -7.05 0.27 12.85
N HIS A 124 -6.11 1.23 12.77
CA HIS A 124 -5.65 2.02 13.92
C HIS A 124 -6.74 3.01 14.38
N TYR A 125 -7.82 2.52 14.99
CA TYR A 125 -8.92 3.38 15.45
C TYR A 125 -8.47 4.28 16.60
N LYS A 126 -8.09 5.51 16.24
CA LYS A 126 -7.72 6.56 17.19
C LYS A 126 -8.97 7.35 17.57
N LYS A 127 -9.77 6.86 18.53
CA LYS A 127 -10.80 7.53 19.36
C LYS A 127 -12.20 6.88 19.32
N PRO A 128 -13.05 7.14 20.34
CA PRO A 128 -14.40 6.58 20.48
C PRO A 128 -15.48 7.22 19.57
N THR A 129 -15.16 8.18 18.70
CA THR A 129 -16.17 8.96 17.96
C THR A 129 -16.95 8.11 16.96
N PHE A 130 -16.26 7.30 16.16
CA PHE A 130 -16.90 6.36 15.22
C PHE A 130 -17.87 5.38 15.90
N TRP A 131 -17.55 4.97 17.13
CA TRP A 131 -18.33 3.99 17.89
C TRP A 131 -19.55 4.57 18.61
N ASN A 132 -19.56 5.89 18.85
CA ASN A 132 -20.72 6.58 19.41
C ASN A 132 -21.72 6.97 18.33
N ASP A 133 -21.28 7.14 17.09
CA ASP A 133 -22.16 7.41 15.95
C ASP A 133 -22.84 6.10 15.48
N ALA A 134 -22.14 4.96 15.59
CA ALA A 134 -22.68 3.60 15.42
C ALA A 134 -23.86 3.21 16.35
N LYS A 135 -24.10 3.95 17.43
CA LYS A 135 -25.24 3.74 18.36
C LYS A 135 -26.37 4.77 18.18
N ARG A 136 -26.17 5.79 17.35
CA ARG A 136 -27.10 6.94 17.24
C ARG A 136 -28.15 6.80 16.15
N ASP A 137 -27.90 5.95 15.14
CA ASP A 137 -28.86 5.74 14.06
C ASP A 137 -29.60 4.41 14.23
N GLU A 138 -30.86 4.51 14.66
CA GLU A 138 -31.82 3.39 14.64
C GLU A 138 -32.19 2.93 13.21
N GLY A 139 -31.66 3.57 12.16
CA GLY A 139 -31.94 3.28 10.75
C GLY A 139 -30.77 2.78 9.91
N VAL A 140 -29.52 2.87 10.38
CA VAL A 140 -28.34 2.45 9.60
C VAL A 140 -27.80 1.15 10.19
N ARG A 141 -28.20 0.03 9.58
CA ARG A 141 -27.54 -1.27 9.83
C ARG A 141 -26.13 -1.17 9.26
N LEU A 142 -25.16 -0.89 10.12
CA LEU A 142 -23.73 -0.97 9.78
C LEU A 142 -23.43 -2.28 9.04
N PRO A 143 -22.45 -2.31 8.12
CA PRO A 143 -21.90 -3.55 7.60
C PRO A 143 -21.27 -4.33 8.76
N THR A 144 -22.09 -5.16 9.38
CA THR A 144 -21.77 -6.29 10.25
C THR A 144 -20.68 -6.03 11.30
N PHE A 145 -21.03 -5.34 12.39
CA PHE A 145 -21.08 -6.16 13.59
C PHE A 145 -22.29 -7.06 13.38
N PRO A 146 -22.15 -8.40 13.27
CA PRO A 146 -23.34 -9.24 13.27
C PRO A 146 -24.17 -8.74 14.45
N VAL A 147 -25.46 -8.43 14.22
CA VAL A 147 -26.41 -8.06 15.28
C VAL A 147 -26.02 -8.91 16.46
N PHE A 148 -25.36 -8.29 17.45
CA PHE A 148 -24.74 -9.08 18.48
C PHE A 148 -25.91 -9.86 19.03
N ASN A 149 -25.80 -11.19 19.08
CA ASN A 149 -26.71 -11.90 19.96
C ASN A 149 -26.54 -11.18 21.30
N GLU A 150 -27.55 -10.42 21.73
CA GLU A 150 -27.41 -9.55 22.90
C GLU A 150 -27.09 -10.38 24.15
N ASN A 151 -27.22 -11.70 24.03
CA ASN A 151 -26.91 -12.71 25.01
C ASN A 151 -25.51 -13.33 24.88
N TRP A 152 -24.59 -12.72 24.12
CA TRP A 152 -23.20 -13.22 24.08
C TRP A 152 -22.53 -13.11 25.46
N GLU A 153 -21.75 -14.12 25.80
CA GLU A 153 -20.98 -14.22 27.05
C GLU A 153 -19.48 -14.10 26.80
N THR A 154 -19.02 -14.59 25.65
CA THR A 154 -17.60 -14.65 25.28
C THR A 154 -17.36 -14.07 23.89
N ALA A 155 -16.38 -13.18 23.76
CA ALA A 155 -15.94 -12.63 22.48
C ALA A 155 -14.52 -13.06 22.14
N LEU A 156 -14.34 -13.56 20.91
CA LEU A 156 -13.08 -13.97 20.33
C LEU A 156 -12.49 -12.81 19.52
N VAL A 157 -11.31 -12.34 19.90
CA VAL A 157 -10.62 -11.22 19.25
C VAL A 157 -9.30 -11.74 18.66
N PRO A 158 -9.32 -12.24 17.41
CA PRO A 158 -8.10 -12.57 16.68
C PRO A 158 -7.30 -11.29 16.41
N ALA A 159 -6.03 -11.27 16.84
CA ALA A 159 -5.18 -10.10 16.75
C ALA A 159 -3.88 -10.43 16.02
N HIS A 160 -3.66 -9.78 14.88
CA HIS A 160 -2.45 -9.90 14.08
C HIS A 160 -1.39 -8.92 14.59
N VAL A 161 -0.51 -9.37 15.50
CA VAL A 161 0.50 -8.52 16.13
C VAL A 161 1.77 -8.45 15.29
N ASN A 162 2.34 -7.24 15.17
CA ASN A 162 3.57 -6.95 14.41
C ASN A 162 3.55 -7.37 12.93
N GLY A 163 2.37 -7.66 12.37
CA GLY A 163 2.17 -8.07 10.97
C GLY A 163 2.74 -9.45 10.63
N ASN A 164 3.09 -10.25 11.63
CA ASN A 164 3.67 -11.58 11.43
C ASN A 164 3.45 -12.51 12.63
N HIS A 165 2.37 -12.36 13.38
CA HIS A 165 2.04 -13.30 14.45
C HIS A 165 0.58 -13.17 14.87
N TRP A 166 -0.14 -14.28 14.95
CA TRP A 166 -1.51 -14.31 15.45
C TRP A 166 -1.53 -14.60 16.95
N ILE A 167 -2.32 -13.82 17.69
CA ILE A 167 -2.70 -14.10 19.08
C ILE A 167 -4.22 -14.08 19.20
N LEU A 168 -4.75 -14.71 20.24
CA LEU A 168 -6.18 -14.68 20.55
C LEU A 168 -6.40 -13.96 21.88
N ALA A 169 -7.13 -12.85 21.85
CA ALA A 169 -7.69 -12.26 23.07
C ALA A 169 -9.14 -12.72 23.22
N ILE A 170 -9.50 -13.18 24.42
CA ILE A 170 -10.84 -13.62 24.77
C ILE A 170 -11.40 -12.65 25.79
N VAL A 171 -12.52 -12.04 25.45
CA VAL A 171 -13.21 -11.06 26.29
C VAL A 171 -14.48 -11.71 26.82
N TYR A 172 -14.53 -11.95 28.12
CA TYR A 172 -15.72 -12.43 28.80
C TYR A 172 -16.54 -11.23 29.26
N ARG A 173 -17.86 -11.30 29.13
CA ARG A 173 -18.76 -10.22 29.51
C ARG A 173 -19.04 -10.17 31.00
N ASN A 174 -19.22 -11.33 31.64
CA ASN A 174 -19.63 -11.43 33.03
C ASN A 174 -18.96 -12.60 33.78
N PRO A 175 -18.07 -12.36 34.77
CA PRO A 175 -17.48 -11.06 35.08
C PRO A 175 -16.63 -10.56 33.89
N ALA A 176 -16.56 -9.25 33.70
CA ALA A 176 -15.75 -8.67 32.64
C ALA A 176 -14.27 -9.03 32.86
N LYS A 177 -13.71 -9.88 31.99
CA LYS A 177 -12.30 -10.29 32.04
C LYS A 177 -11.74 -10.48 30.64
N ILE A 178 -10.46 -10.17 30.45
CA ILE A 178 -9.75 -10.37 29.19
C ILE A 178 -8.59 -11.32 29.41
N VAL A 179 -8.55 -12.37 28.62
CA VAL A 179 -7.59 -13.46 28.69
C VAL A 179 -6.87 -13.55 27.35
N VAL A 180 -5.53 -13.52 27.34
CA VAL A 180 -4.77 -13.52 26.08
C VAL A 180 -3.93 -14.78 25.93
N TYR A 181 -4.11 -15.46 24.80
CA TYR A 181 -3.36 -16.63 24.38
C TYR A 181 -2.35 -16.23 23.30
N ASP A 182 -1.07 -16.46 23.60
CA ASP A 182 0.04 -16.26 22.68
C ASP A 182 0.87 -17.56 22.63
N SER A 183 0.87 -18.23 21.47
CA SER A 183 1.57 -19.49 21.24
C SER A 183 3.10 -19.34 21.28
N LEU A 184 3.65 -18.12 21.06
CA LEU A 184 5.08 -17.83 21.23
C LEU A 184 5.44 -17.43 22.67
N ARG A 185 4.45 -17.31 23.56
CA ARG A 185 4.61 -16.93 24.97
C ARG A 185 5.40 -15.63 25.16
N LYS A 186 5.29 -14.71 24.21
CA LYS A 186 5.98 -13.42 24.29
C LYS A 186 5.21 -12.49 25.23
N PRO A 187 5.91 -11.62 25.99
CA PRO A 187 5.23 -10.55 26.70
C PRO A 187 4.50 -9.64 25.70
N LEU A 188 3.22 -9.35 25.97
CA LEU A 188 2.47 -8.40 25.17
C LEU A 188 3.14 -7.02 25.22
N SER A 189 3.34 -6.42 24.04
CA SER A 189 3.85 -5.05 23.95
C SER A 189 2.87 -4.08 24.62
N ALA A 190 3.37 -2.93 25.10
CA ALA A 190 2.50 -1.91 25.70
C ALA A 190 1.39 -1.46 24.73
N ALA A 191 1.71 -1.32 23.43
CA ALA A 191 0.73 -0.96 22.40
C ALA A 191 -0.33 -2.04 22.19
N THR A 192 0.07 -3.32 22.17
CA THR A 192 -0.84 -4.46 22.07
C THR A 192 -1.78 -4.51 23.27
N LYS A 193 -1.26 -4.31 24.49
CA LYS A 193 -2.07 -4.28 25.72
C LYS A 193 -3.13 -3.18 25.66
N VAL A 194 -2.74 -1.95 25.33
CA VAL A 194 -3.68 -0.82 25.22
C VAL A 194 -4.79 -1.13 24.23
N LYS A 195 -4.44 -1.67 23.06
CA LYS A 195 -5.42 -1.96 22.01
C LYS A 195 -6.41 -3.06 22.41
N ILE A 196 -5.93 -4.13 23.04
CA ILE A 196 -6.80 -5.19 23.57
C ILE A 196 -7.71 -4.66 24.68
N THR A 197 -7.17 -3.83 25.59
CA THR A 197 -7.96 -3.16 26.64
C THR A 197 -9.06 -2.29 26.04
N ASP A 198 -8.74 -1.51 25.00
CA ASP A 198 -9.72 -0.64 24.34
C ASP A 198 -10.84 -1.46 23.70
N ILE A 199 -10.52 -2.57 23.02
CA ILE A 199 -11.53 -3.49 22.45
C ILE A 199 -12.39 -4.11 23.56
N GLY A 200 -11.77 -4.57 24.65
CA GLY A 200 -12.53 -5.14 25.78
C GLY A 200 -13.43 -4.13 26.48
N LEU A 201 -12.98 -2.88 26.62
CA LEU A 201 -13.79 -1.77 27.12
C LEU A 201 -14.98 -1.49 26.22
N LEU A 202 -14.80 -1.57 24.91
CA LEU A 202 -15.89 -1.37 23.94
C LEU A 202 -16.93 -2.49 24.04
N LEU A 203 -16.49 -3.75 24.10
CA LEU A 203 -17.39 -4.90 24.16
C LEU A 203 -18.14 -4.99 25.49
N THR A 204 -17.44 -4.78 26.61
CA THR A 204 -18.02 -5.02 27.95
C THR A 204 -18.55 -3.75 28.63
N GLY A 205 -18.17 -2.57 28.14
CA GLY A 205 -18.39 -1.29 28.84
C GLY A 205 -17.51 -1.10 30.09
N GLN A 206 -16.63 -2.06 30.41
CA GLN A 206 -15.78 -2.05 31.60
C GLN A 206 -14.30 -2.03 31.24
N HIS A 207 -13.51 -1.26 31.97
CA HIS A 207 -12.08 -1.20 31.74
C HIS A 207 -11.40 -2.40 32.39
N VAL A 208 -11.11 -3.44 31.60
CA VAL A 208 -10.45 -4.66 32.08
C VAL A 208 -9.05 -4.74 31.49
N ASN A 209 -8.05 -4.95 32.35
CA ASN A 209 -6.69 -5.19 31.88
C ASN A 209 -6.55 -6.61 31.30
N PRO A 210 -5.91 -6.79 30.14
CA PRO A 210 -5.62 -8.10 29.60
C PRO A 210 -4.68 -8.86 30.53
N THR A 211 -5.13 -10.04 30.94
CA THR A 211 -4.34 -10.99 31.72
C THR A 211 -3.77 -12.02 30.76
N PRO A 212 -2.43 -12.04 30.53
CA PRO A 212 -1.83 -13.12 29.75
C PRO A 212 -2.08 -14.44 30.48
N ILE A 213 -2.46 -15.47 29.73
CA ILE A 213 -2.56 -16.83 30.28
C ILE A 213 -1.20 -17.25 30.83
N ALA A 214 -1.20 -17.91 32.00
CA ALA A 214 0.01 -18.49 32.57
C ALA A 214 0.61 -19.50 31.58
N ARG A 215 1.94 -19.47 31.43
CA ARG A 215 2.67 -20.20 30.38
C ARG A 215 2.25 -21.68 30.23
N GLN A 216 1.87 -22.35 31.31
CA GLN A 216 1.49 -23.77 31.32
C GLN A 216 0.17 -24.11 30.60
N HIS A 217 -0.69 -23.14 30.27
CA HIS A 217 -2.01 -23.40 29.67
C HIS A 217 -2.14 -23.03 28.18
N CYS A 218 -1.02 -22.71 27.51
CA CYS A 218 -1.00 -22.41 26.08
C CYS A 218 0.04 -23.30 25.36
N PRO A 219 -0.32 -24.00 24.26
CA PRO A 219 0.64 -24.75 23.47
C PRO A 219 1.76 -23.84 22.97
N ILE A 220 3.01 -24.33 23.00
CA ILE A 220 4.17 -23.59 22.48
C ILE A 220 4.24 -23.84 20.99
N GLN A 221 4.07 -22.82 20.17
CA GLN A 221 4.36 -22.95 18.75
C GLN A 221 5.84 -23.22 18.53
N THR A 222 6.17 -24.27 17.78
CA THR A 222 7.56 -24.66 17.44
C THR A 222 7.99 -24.26 16.03
N ASP A 223 7.07 -23.74 15.21
CA ASP A 223 7.34 -23.28 13.84
C ASP A 223 7.05 -21.78 13.68
N SER A 224 7.11 -21.25 12.46
CA SER A 224 6.86 -19.83 12.20
C SER A 224 5.45 -19.51 11.72
N TYR A 225 4.66 -20.49 11.29
CA TYR A 225 3.46 -20.30 10.46
C TYR A 225 2.16 -20.83 11.10
N SER A 226 2.26 -21.60 12.19
CA SER A 226 1.11 -22.24 12.83
C SER A 226 0.32 -21.31 13.77
N CYS A 227 0.76 -20.07 13.99
CA CYS A 227 0.10 -19.14 14.91
C CYS A 227 -1.41 -18.98 14.62
N GLY A 228 -1.81 -18.82 13.35
CA GLY A 228 -3.21 -18.70 12.94
C GLY A 228 -4.04 -19.95 13.23
N ALA A 229 -3.48 -21.13 12.96
CA ALA A 229 -4.16 -22.41 13.23
C ALA A 229 -4.29 -22.67 14.73
N ILE A 230 -3.23 -22.40 15.50
CA ILE A 230 -3.20 -22.60 16.95
C ILE A 230 -4.26 -21.73 17.63
N ILE A 231 -4.44 -20.46 17.23
CA ILE A 231 -5.48 -19.61 17.84
C ILE A 231 -6.90 -20.12 17.54
N CYS A 232 -7.14 -20.68 16.35
CA CYS A 232 -8.43 -21.27 16.01
C CYS A 232 -8.70 -22.54 16.83
N MET A 233 -7.71 -23.42 16.96
CA MET A 233 -7.79 -24.61 17.82
C MET A 233 -8.05 -24.26 19.29
N ILE A 234 -7.39 -23.22 19.82
CA ILE A 234 -7.63 -22.74 21.19
C ILE A 234 -9.09 -22.27 21.34
N ALA A 235 -9.61 -21.52 20.35
CA ALA A 235 -10.99 -21.05 20.39
C ALA A 235 -12.00 -22.20 20.37
N GLU A 236 -11.80 -23.21 19.52
CA GLU A 236 -12.63 -24.42 19.48
C GLU A 236 -12.60 -25.18 20.80
N LYS A 237 -11.40 -25.41 21.38
CA LYS A 237 -11.30 -26.09 22.68
C LYS A 237 -12.03 -25.35 23.79
N ILE A 238 -12.02 -24.02 23.76
CA ILE A 238 -12.72 -23.20 24.75
C ILE A 238 -14.23 -23.25 24.55
N SER A 239 -14.71 -23.24 23.31
CA SER A 239 -16.15 -23.36 23.04
C SER A 239 -16.70 -24.73 23.43
N ASP A 240 -15.86 -25.77 23.35
CA ASP A 240 -16.20 -27.14 23.74
C ASP A 240 -16.05 -27.38 25.27
N GLY A 241 -15.63 -26.37 26.04
CA GLY A 241 -15.35 -26.52 27.48
C GLY A 241 -14.13 -27.40 27.78
N GLY A 242 -13.29 -27.67 26.80
CA GLY A 242 -12.12 -28.55 26.89
C GLY A 242 -10.83 -27.84 27.31
N SER A 243 -9.77 -28.64 27.48
CA SER A 243 -8.42 -28.12 27.73
C SER A 243 -7.85 -27.43 26.48
N THR A 244 -7.28 -26.25 26.68
CA THR A 244 -6.55 -25.50 25.63
C THR A 244 -5.17 -26.09 25.31
N PHE A 245 -4.73 -27.11 26.05
CA PHE A 245 -3.45 -27.78 25.82
C PHE A 245 -3.61 -28.90 24.79
N PHE A 246 -2.79 -28.85 23.74
CA PHE A 246 -2.66 -29.88 22.73
C PHE A 246 -1.21 -29.95 22.23
N LYS A 247 -0.82 -31.08 21.64
CA LYS A 247 0.54 -31.24 21.10
C LYS A 247 0.64 -30.59 19.72
N ASN A 248 1.79 -30.04 19.35
CA ASN A 248 1.95 -29.35 18.07
C ASN A 248 1.73 -30.25 16.85
N GLU A 249 2.01 -31.55 16.99
CA GLU A 249 1.81 -32.51 15.89
C GLU A 249 0.33 -32.56 15.46
N THR A 250 -0.59 -32.29 16.39
CA THR A 250 -2.04 -32.26 16.10
C THR A 250 -2.47 -31.03 15.29
N VAL A 251 -1.64 -29.99 15.17
CA VAL A 251 -1.96 -28.79 14.38
C VAL A 251 -2.08 -29.12 12.90
N TYR A 252 -1.27 -30.06 12.39
CA TYR A 252 -1.32 -30.47 10.99
C TYR A 252 -2.56 -31.30 10.67
N ASP A 253 -2.94 -32.20 11.57
CA ASP A 253 -4.20 -32.95 11.46
C ASP A 253 -5.41 -32.02 11.49
N TRP A 254 -5.38 -31.04 12.41
CA TRP A 254 -6.43 -30.04 12.52
C TRP A 254 -6.53 -29.19 11.25
N ARG A 255 -5.41 -28.75 10.68
CA ARG A 255 -5.39 -27.98 9.42
C ARG A 255 -6.04 -28.74 8.27
N ARG A 256 -5.69 -30.02 8.10
CA ARG A 256 -6.32 -30.87 7.07
C ARG A 256 -7.81 -31.05 7.30
N ASN A 257 -8.22 -31.24 8.55
CA ASN A 257 -9.64 -31.32 8.90
C ASN A 257 -10.37 -30.00 8.62
N ALA A 258 -9.77 -28.85 8.98
CA ALA A 258 -10.31 -27.52 8.73
C ALA A 258 -10.41 -27.22 7.22
N ALA A 259 -9.43 -27.63 6.42
CA ALA A 259 -9.46 -27.52 4.97
C ALA A 259 -10.65 -28.28 4.37
N ARG A 260 -10.82 -29.55 4.74
CA ARG A 260 -11.97 -30.37 4.31
C ARG A 260 -13.30 -29.79 4.79
N PHE A 261 -13.34 -29.28 6.01
CA PHE A 261 -14.52 -28.61 6.54
C PHE A 261 -14.89 -27.40 5.69
N LEU A 262 -13.96 -26.47 5.44
CA LEU A 262 -14.24 -25.31 4.58
C LEU A 262 -14.58 -25.73 3.15
N GLN A 263 -13.88 -26.72 2.58
CA GLN A 263 -14.16 -27.23 1.25
C GLN A 263 -15.56 -27.85 1.14
N SER A 264 -16.03 -28.56 2.17
CA SER A 264 -17.40 -29.09 2.21
C SER A 264 -18.48 -28.02 2.29
N GLN A 265 -18.10 -26.79 2.64
CA GLN A 265 -18.98 -25.63 2.73
C GLN A 265 -18.92 -24.76 1.46
N ILE A 266 -17.94 -24.99 0.58
CA ILE A 266 -17.82 -24.32 -0.72
C ILE A 266 -18.71 -25.08 -1.71
N GLY A 267 -19.85 -24.48 -2.05
CA GLY A 267 -20.80 -25.03 -3.02
C GLY A 267 -22.08 -25.62 -2.43
N ASP A 268 -22.32 -25.51 -1.12
CA ASP A 268 -23.62 -25.79 -0.52
C ASP A 268 -24.46 -24.50 -0.39
N PRO A 269 -25.41 -24.24 -1.32
CA PRO A 269 -26.23 -23.04 -1.31
C PRO A 269 -27.23 -22.99 -0.13
N THR A 270 -27.35 -24.04 0.70
CA THR A 270 -28.28 -24.05 1.83
C THR A 270 -27.75 -23.30 3.06
N HIS A 271 -26.45 -22.99 3.12
CA HIS A 271 -25.83 -22.31 4.26
C HIS A 271 -25.97 -20.77 4.25
N THR A 272 -26.40 -20.16 3.15
CA THR A 272 -26.66 -18.70 3.06
C THR A 272 -28.03 -18.29 3.62
N ALA A 273 -28.88 -19.24 4.03
CA ALA A 273 -30.18 -18.98 4.65
C ALA A 273 -30.27 -19.60 6.06
N LEU A 274 -29.67 -18.95 7.06
CA LEU A 274 -29.92 -19.32 8.46
C LEU A 274 -31.28 -18.78 8.92
N GLY A 275 -32.27 -19.68 8.92
CA GLY A 275 -33.60 -19.47 9.47
C GLY A 275 -34.49 -20.71 9.45
N ASN A 276 -34.04 -21.86 9.99
CA ASN A 276 -34.86 -22.75 10.84
C ASN A 276 -34.16 -24.09 11.18
N ASN A 277 -34.53 -24.60 12.35
CA ASN A 277 -33.99 -25.75 13.08
C ASN A 277 -33.88 -27.05 12.25
N GLY A 278 -32.67 -27.58 12.14
CA GLY A 278 -32.40 -28.95 11.72
C GLY A 278 -31.02 -29.39 12.20
N THR A 279 -30.97 -30.30 13.17
CA THR A 279 -29.72 -30.89 13.67
C THR A 279 -29.17 -31.85 12.62
N LEU A 280 -27.99 -31.56 12.06
CA LEU A 280 -27.28 -32.50 11.18
C LEU A 280 -26.47 -33.52 12.01
N PRO A 281 -26.35 -34.78 11.56
CA PRO A 281 -25.68 -35.82 12.33
C PRO A 281 -24.15 -35.73 12.23
N ILE A 282 -23.49 -35.89 13.37
CA ILE A 282 -22.03 -36.03 13.49
C ILE A 282 -21.64 -37.43 12.97
N PRO A 283 -20.67 -37.56 12.04
CA PRO A 283 -20.11 -38.87 11.68
C PRO A 283 -19.26 -39.39 12.85
N ALA A 284 -19.64 -40.53 13.41
CA ALA A 284 -18.86 -41.23 14.43
C ALA A 284 -17.48 -41.63 13.86
N LEU A 285 -16.43 -41.20 14.55
CA LEU A 285 -15.06 -41.70 14.33
C LEU A 285 -15.01 -43.17 14.76
N ALA A 286 -14.64 -44.04 13.82
CA ALA A 286 -14.39 -45.46 14.08
C ALA A 286 -13.19 -45.62 15.02
N ASP A 287 -13.40 -46.35 16.11
CA ASP A 287 -12.39 -46.83 17.06
C ASP A 287 -11.82 -48.17 16.53
N PRO A 288 -10.51 -48.29 16.25
CA PRO A 288 -9.91 -49.54 15.85
C PRO A 288 -9.21 -50.19 17.05
N SER A 289 -9.97 -50.77 17.97
CA SER A 289 -9.44 -51.80 18.87
C SER A 289 -10.56 -52.57 19.58
N THR A 290 -10.82 -53.82 19.16
CA THR A 290 -10.78 -55.04 20.00
C THR A 290 -11.49 -56.23 19.33
N GLU A 291 -10.98 -57.41 19.66
CA GLU A 291 -11.22 -58.73 19.08
C GLU A 291 -12.60 -59.31 19.43
N ALA A 292 -13.05 -60.28 18.61
CA ALA A 292 -14.24 -61.10 18.80
C ALA A 292 -14.05 -62.18 19.91
N PRO A 293 -15.02 -63.10 20.15
CA PRO A 293 -16.42 -62.93 20.56
C PRO A 293 -16.76 -63.76 21.83
N GLY A 294 -17.92 -63.53 22.47
CA GLY A 294 -18.43 -64.42 23.52
C GLY A 294 -19.78 -64.03 24.13
N ASP A 295 -20.81 -64.78 23.74
CA ASP A 295 -22.01 -65.22 24.47
C ASP A 295 -23.15 -64.25 24.89
N ALA A 296 -24.36 -64.75 24.63
CA ALA A 296 -25.70 -64.25 24.92
C ALA A 296 -26.22 -64.71 26.32
N PRO A 297 -27.52 -64.63 26.66
CA PRO A 297 -28.44 -63.49 26.76
C PRO A 297 -29.21 -63.42 28.12
N GLY A 298 -30.05 -62.38 28.28
CA GLY A 298 -31.19 -62.34 29.21
C GLY A 298 -31.19 -61.11 30.13
N ASP A 299 -32.29 -60.59 30.67
CA ASP A 299 -33.73 -60.73 30.47
C ASP A 299 -34.38 -59.65 31.39
N ASN A 300 -35.57 -59.15 31.02
CA ASN A 300 -36.62 -58.52 31.85
C ASN A 300 -36.39 -57.30 32.79
N GLY A 301 -37.34 -56.35 32.72
CA GLY A 301 -38.04 -55.88 33.94
C GLY A 301 -38.13 -54.38 34.23
N ILE A 302 -39.26 -53.77 33.83
CA ILE A 302 -39.90 -52.54 34.36
C ILE A 302 -40.36 -52.80 35.83
N PRO A 303 -40.43 -51.85 36.82
CA PRO A 303 -41.40 -50.71 36.80
C PRO A 303 -41.13 -49.39 37.58
N LEU A 304 -42.04 -48.46 37.24
CA LEU A 304 -42.40 -47.12 37.75
C LEU A 304 -42.67 -46.96 39.25
N THR A 305 -42.46 -45.73 39.78
CA THR A 305 -43.36 -44.91 40.65
C THR A 305 -42.75 -43.48 40.77
N SER A 306 -43.36 -42.38 40.29
CA SER A 306 -44.50 -41.55 40.78
C SER A 306 -44.18 -40.50 41.87
N LYS A 307 -44.44 -39.21 41.57
CA LYS A 307 -45.16 -38.14 42.34
C LYS A 307 -44.74 -36.74 41.81
N ASN A 308 -45.59 -35.96 41.12
CA ASN A 308 -46.66 -35.02 41.60
C ASN A 308 -46.09 -33.87 42.47
N GLU A 309 -46.36 -32.55 42.30
CA GLU A 309 -47.57 -31.79 41.90
C GLU A 309 -47.26 -30.39 41.28
N GLY A 310 -48.17 -29.84 40.47
CA GLY A 310 -48.31 -28.39 40.10
C GLY A 310 -49.12 -27.60 41.16
N PRO A 311 -49.81 -26.44 40.90
CA PRO A 311 -50.43 -25.97 39.64
C PRO A 311 -50.36 -24.41 39.36
N ILE A 312 -50.47 -23.94 38.09
CA ILE A 312 -51.61 -23.30 37.34
C ILE A 312 -52.00 -21.81 37.64
N LEU A 313 -51.75 -21.00 36.60
CA LEU A 313 -52.29 -19.75 36.00
C LEU A 313 -53.67 -19.07 36.33
N ARG A 314 -53.61 -17.70 36.18
CA ARG A 314 -54.59 -16.68 35.64
C ARG A 314 -55.70 -16.09 36.58
N PRO A 315 -56.43 -14.99 36.19
CA PRO A 315 -56.05 -13.60 35.83
C PRO A 315 -56.97 -12.55 36.56
N TYR A 316 -57.08 -11.28 36.07
CA TYR A 316 -58.06 -10.16 36.34
C TYR A 316 -57.37 -8.86 36.81
N GLN A 317 -57.86 -7.62 36.64
CA GLN A 317 -58.66 -6.87 35.65
C GLN A 317 -58.56 -5.37 36.07
N LEU A 318 -58.85 -4.43 35.17
CA LEU A 318 -58.97 -2.98 35.46
C LEU A 318 -60.13 -2.65 36.43
N ASN A 319 -59.96 -1.58 37.23
CA ASN A 319 -61.00 -0.58 37.41
C ASN A 319 -60.48 0.78 37.90
N THR A 320 -61.17 1.80 37.40
CA THR A 320 -61.06 3.25 37.62
C THR A 320 -61.74 3.72 38.91
N SER A 321 -61.24 4.80 39.53
CA SER A 321 -62.09 5.88 40.07
C SER A 321 -61.27 7.13 40.41
N ASN A 322 -61.80 8.28 40.01
CA ASN A 322 -61.46 9.63 40.49
C ASN A 322 -61.74 9.74 41.99
N ASP A 323 -60.99 10.59 42.70
CA ASP A 323 -61.55 11.83 43.26
C ASP A 323 -60.46 12.73 43.84
N SER A 324 -60.70 14.02 43.65
CA SER A 324 -59.95 15.21 44.04
C SER A 324 -60.03 15.49 45.54
N GLU A 325 -58.97 16.04 46.14
CA GLU A 325 -59.07 17.29 46.91
C GLU A 325 -57.70 17.89 47.23
N SER A 326 -57.63 19.21 47.04
CA SER A 326 -56.54 20.15 47.25
C SER A 326 -56.27 20.41 48.73
N LEU A 327 -55.01 20.64 49.12
CA LEU A 327 -54.64 21.66 50.12
C LEU A 327 -53.18 22.08 49.88
N GLU A 328 -53.01 23.36 49.53
CA GLU A 328 -51.73 24.07 49.49
C GLU A 328 -51.29 24.39 50.93
N GLU A 329 -50.08 23.99 51.31
CA GLU A 329 -49.42 24.55 52.49
C GLU A 329 -47.93 24.73 52.20
N THR A 330 -47.54 26.00 52.05
CA THR A 330 -46.16 26.44 51.86
C THR A 330 -45.39 26.36 53.17
N CYS A 331 -44.42 25.46 53.24
CA CYS A 331 -43.34 25.50 54.23
C CYS A 331 -42.00 25.59 53.49
N ALA A 332 -41.31 26.73 53.67
CA ALA A 332 -39.96 26.93 53.18
C ALA A 332 -39.00 25.96 53.91
N GLU A 333 -38.53 24.94 53.20
CA GLU A 333 -37.51 24.04 53.71
C GLU A 333 -36.14 24.75 53.84
N PRO A 334 -35.34 24.41 54.87
CA PRO A 334 -34.01 24.98 55.04
C PRO A 334 -33.05 24.53 53.94
N VAL A 335 -32.29 25.48 53.37
CA VAL A 335 -31.21 25.22 52.39
C VAL A 335 -30.24 24.17 52.97
N LYS A 336 -30.24 22.96 52.39
CA LYS A 336 -29.38 21.85 52.81
C LYS A 336 -27.90 22.24 52.63
N GLN A 337 -27.17 22.30 53.75
CA GLN A 337 -25.76 22.68 53.81
C GLN A 337 -24.83 21.62 53.16
N THR A 338 -23.69 22.09 52.65
CA THR A 338 -22.58 21.28 52.13
C THR A 338 -22.22 20.14 53.08
N ARG A 339 -22.16 18.89 52.58
CA ARG A 339 -21.80 17.73 53.39
C ARG A 339 -20.43 17.20 52.99
N ARG A 340 -19.49 17.19 53.93
CA ARG A 340 -18.20 16.51 53.79
C ARG A 340 -18.24 15.15 54.46
N THR A 341 -17.82 14.11 53.75
CA THR A 341 -17.74 12.74 54.26
C THR A 341 -16.41 12.12 53.89
N ARG A 342 -15.83 11.34 54.81
CA ARG A 342 -14.58 10.61 54.57
C ARG A 342 -14.91 9.16 54.21
N GLY A 343 -14.56 8.72 53.01
CA GLY A 343 -14.84 7.37 52.52
C GLY A 343 -13.94 6.30 53.17
N LYS A 344 -14.29 5.01 52.98
CA LYS A 344 -13.56 3.84 53.54
C LYS A 344 -12.08 3.76 53.14
N LYS A 345 -11.64 4.50 52.12
CA LYS A 345 -10.23 4.60 51.68
C LYS A 345 -9.52 5.87 52.16
N GLY A 346 -10.13 6.64 53.06
CA GLY A 346 -9.61 7.93 53.52
C GLY A 346 -9.83 9.08 52.54
N GLU A 347 -10.46 8.85 51.39
CA GLU A 347 -10.80 9.89 50.41
C GLU A 347 -11.87 10.83 50.99
N GLU A 348 -11.55 12.13 51.05
CA GLU A 348 -12.55 13.14 51.36
C GLU A 348 -13.45 13.39 50.15
N THR A 349 -14.75 13.38 50.40
CA THR A 349 -15.79 13.66 49.43
C THR A 349 -16.62 14.83 49.91
N GLU A 350 -16.76 15.84 49.05
CA GLU A 350 -17.60 17.01 49.27
C GLU A 350 -18.81 16.90 48.34
N VAL A 351 -20.02 16.95 48.91
CA VAL A 351 -21.28 16.95 48.16
C VAL A 351 -21.86 18.35 48.18
N LEU A 352 -21.97 18.94 46.99
CA LEU A 352 -22.51 20.27 46.76
C LEU A 352 -23.87 20.14 46.07
N TYR A 353 -24.89 20.82 46.58
CA TYR A 353 -26.22 20.83 45.99
C TYR A 353 -26.39 22.07 45.11
N PHE A 354 -27.12 21.95 44.01
CA PHE A 354 -27.49 23.06 43.14
C PHE A 354 -28.88 22.84 42.56
N SER A 355 -29.63 23.94 42.44
CA SER A 355 -31.01 23.95 41.93
C SER A 355 -31.10 24.49 40.51
N THR A 356 -30.09 25.26 40.06
CA THR A 356 -30.07 25.89 38.74
C THR A 356 -28.75 25.67 38.00
N ASP A 357 -28.79 25.77 36.67
CA ASP A 357 -27.60 25.72 35.81
C ASP A 357 -26.60 26.86 36.11
N GLN A 358 -27.07 28.01 36.60
CA GLN A 358 -26.20 29.10 37.02
C GLN A 358 -25.40 28.76 38.28
N GLU A 359 -26.04 28.16 39.28
CA GLU A 359 -25.35 27.67 40.49
C GLU A 359 -24.35 26.58 40.15
N PHE A 360 -24.74 25.65 39.29
CA PHE A 360 -23.84 24.62 38.78
C PHE A 360 -22.61 25.21 38.09
N THR A 361 -22.81 26.22 37.24
CA THR A 361 -21.72 26.90 36.53
C THR A 361 -20.78 27.63 37.49
N LYS A 362 -21.31 28.28 38.54
CA LYS A 362 -20.50 28.91 39.60
C LYS A 362 -19.65 27.88 40.34
N ILE A 363 -20.25 26.76 40.74
CA ILE A 363 -19.54 25.66 41.44
C ILE A 363 -18.47 25.05 40.53
N LYS A 364 -18.81 24.73 39.27
CA LYS A 364 -17.88 24.18 38.28
C LYS A 364 -16.66 25.10 38.08
N LYS A 365 -16.88 26.42 38.04
CA LYS A 365 -15.82 27.43 37.90
C LYS A 365 -14.94 27.51 39.16
N ALA A 366 -15.54 27.48 40.35
CA ALA A 366 -14.80 27.52 41.62
C ALA A 366 -13.83 26.33 41.76
N HIS A 367 -14.22 25.13 41.29
CA HIS A 367 -13.40 23.92 41.33
C HIS A 367 -12.57 23.67 40.04
N SER A 368 -12.47 24.65 39.13
CA SER A 368 -11.70 24.52 37.88
C SER A 368 -11.99 23.22 37.10
N LEU A 369 -13.26 22.82 37.02
CA LEU A 369 -13.69 21.54 36.47
C LEU A 369 -13.97 21.61 34.97
N SER A 370 -13.48 20.64 34.22
CA SER A 370 -13.82 20.41 32.80
C SER A 370 -14.54 19.08 32.64
N SER A 371 -15.55 19.07 31.79
CA SER A 371 -16.35 17.87 31.51
C SER A 371 -15.49 16.79 30.88
N LYS A 372 -15.60 15.57 31.40
CA LYS A 372 -14.96 14.38 30.84
C LYS A 372 -16.06 13.45 30.34
N GLY A 373 -16.21 13.39 29.02
CA GLY A 373 -17.23 12.57 28.37
C GLY A 373 -18.61 13.23 28.30
N GLN A 374 -19.55 12.53 27.67
CA GLN A 374 -20.93 13.00 27.52
C GLN A 374 -21.76 12.76 28.78
N LYS A 375 -22.85 13.53 28.91
CA LYS A 375 -23.91 13.29 29.89
C LYS A 375 -24.45 11.85 29.71
N ARG A 376 -24.55 11.08 30.79
CA ARG A 376 -25.06 9.71 30.82
C ARG A 376 -26.44 9.69 31.49
N GLN A 377 -27.48 9.27 30.78
CA GLN A 377 -28.78 9.04 31.39
C GLN A 377 -28.69 7.89 32.38
N THR A 378 -29.20 8.06 33.59
CA THR A 378 -29.31 7.01 34.61
C THR A 378 -30.73 6.93 35.14
N LYS A 379 -31.06 5.84 35.85
CA LYS A 379 -32.39 5.67 36.48
C LYS A 379 -32.76 6.81 37.45
N THR A 380 -31.78 7.55 37.96
CA THR A 380 -31.94 8.64 38.93
C THR A 380 -31.61 10.01 38.32
N GLY A 381 -31.71 10.18 36.99
CA GLY A 381 -31.38 11.44 36.31
C GLY A 381 -30.08 11.38 35.49
N VAL A 382 -29.54 12.53 35.11
CA VAL A 382 -28.39 12.63 34.20
C VAL A 382 -27.08 12.71 34.98
N LYS A 383 -26.10 11.85 34.70
CA LYS A 383 -24.75 11.91 35.28
C LYS A 383 -23.74 12.53 34.33
N GLN A 384 -22.90 13.44 34.82
CA GLN A 384 -21.76 13.95 34.06
C GLN A 384 -20.50 13.96 34.91
N ASP A 385 -19.42 13.35 34.41
CA ASP A 385 -18.13 13.36 35.08
C ASP A 385 -17.33 14.60 34.67
N PHE A 386 -16.55 15.10 35.62
CA PHE A 386 -15.65 16.22 35.48
C PHE A 386 -14.28 15.85 36.04
N VAL A 387 -13.25 16.42 35.44
CA VAL A 387 -11.88 16.37 35.94
C VAL A 387 -11.36 17.79 36.10
N CYS A 388 -10.44 17.98 37.04
CA CYS A 388 -9.75 19.25 37.15
C CYS A 388 -9.00 19.59 35.84
N LEU A 389 -9.15 20.82 35.36
CA LEU A 389 -8.41 21.36 34.21
C LEU A 389 -6.87 21.32 34.39
N ARG A 390 -6.40 21.23 35.63
CA ARG A 390 -4.97 21.17 35.99
C ARG A 390 -4.45 19.75 36.21
N LYS A 391 -5.22 18.71 35.83
CA LYS A 391 -4.80 17.31 35.96
C LYS A 391 -3.45 17.04 35.28
N ASP A 392 -3.25 17.59 34.09
CA ASP A 392 -2.05 17.33 33.29
C ASP A 392 -0.84 18.18 33.71
N SER A 393 -1.06 19.32 34.39
CA SER A 393 0.01 20.23 34.83
C SER A 393 0.50 19.97 36.25
N HIS A 394 -0.35 19.44 37.14
CA HIS A 394 -0.01 19.24 38.56
C HIS A 394 -0.33 17.83 39.10
N GLY A 395 -0.71 16.88 38.24
CA GLY A 395 -1.13 15.55 38.69
C GLY A 395 -2.39 15.60 39.57
N CYS A 396 -3.20 16.67 39.46
CA CYS A 396 -4.39 16.84 40.28
C CYS A 396 -5.37 15.69 40.01
N MET A 397 -5.62 14.88 41.04
CA MET A 397 -6.46 13.69 40.98
C MET A 397 -7.95 13.97 41.18
N VAL A 398 -8.33 15.25 41.32
CA VAL A 398 -9.72 15.64 41.59
C VAL A 398 -10.63 15.21 40.46
N ARG A 399 -11.68 14.49 40.84
CA ARG A 399 -12.77 14.06 39.98
C ARG A 399 -14.07 14.52 40.63
N ALA A 400 -14.98 15.03 39.81
CA ALA A 400 -16.31 15.34 40.27
C ALA A 400 -17.36 14.66 39.40
N THR A 401 -18.49 14.27 39.98
CA THR A 401 -19.63 13.72 39.23
C THR A 401 -20.86 14.55 39.57
N ALA A 402 -21.45 15.19 38.56
CA ALA A 402 -22.73 15.87 38.69
C ALA A 402 -23.88 14.90 38.41
N ASN A 403 -24.90 14.89 39.24
CA ASN A 403 -26.21 14.29 39.01
C ASN A 403 -27.22 15.41 38.77
N PHE A 404 -27.96 15.37 37.68
CA PHE A 404 -29.08 16.23 37.38
C PHE A 404 -30.38 15.41 37.47
N ASP A 405 -31.06 15.46 38.60
CA ASP A 405 -32.25 14.64 38.91
C ASP A 405 -33.57 15.44 38.94
N GLY A 406 -33.54 16.71 38.51
CA GLY A 406 -34.71 17.55 38.31
C GLY A 406 -35.24 18.25 39.57
N ALA A 407 -35.15 17.61 40.74
CA ALA A 407 -35.60 18.19 42.02
C ALA A 407 -34.44 18.65 42.92
N GLU A 408 -33.31 17.95 42.97
CA GLU A 408 -32.15 18.29 43.83
C GLU A 408 -30.82 17.82 43.19
N SER A 409 -30.29 18.61 42.26
CA SER A 409 -29.06 18.22 41.56
C SER A 409 -27.83 18.30 42.48
N THR A 410 -26.91 17.34 42.36
CA THR A 410 -25.73 17.21 43.23
C THR A 410 -24.43 17.15 42.45
N LEU A 411 -23.37 17.79 42.94
CA LEU A 411 -21.99 17.64 42.47
C LEU A 411 -21.16 17.01 43.58
N ILE A 412 -20.68 15.79 43.33
CA ILE A 412 -19.83 15.05 44.25
C ILE A 412 -18.38 15.25 43.84
N VAL A 413 -17.62 16.05 44.58
CA VAL A 413 -16.18 16.31 44.36
C VAL A 413 -15.35 15.38 45.24
N ARG A 414 -14.42 14.63 44.65
CA ARG A 414 -13.52 13.69 45.35
C ARG A 414 -12.08 14.22 45.36
N HIS A 415 -11.44 14.17 46.54
CA HIS A 415 -10.12 14.72 46.90
C HIS A 415 -10.08 16.20 47.27
N GLU A 416 -9.22 16.55 48.25
CA GLU A 416 -8.90 17.93 48.62
C GLU A 416 -8.39 18.70 47.39
N HIS A 417 -9.10 19.78 47.07
CA HIS A 417 -8.86 20.58 45.88
C HIS A 417 -8.26 21.94 46.28
N SER A 418 -6.94 21.99 46.43
CA SER A 418 -6.19 23.23 46.66
C SER A 418 -5.26 23.52 45.49
N HIS A 419 -5.48 24.66 44.83
CA HIS A 419 -4.63 25.18 43.75
C HIS A 419 -4.06 26.55 44.13
N THR A 420 -3.40 26.62 45.29
CA THR A 420 -2.80 27.86 45.79
C THR A 420 -1.53 28.27 45.05
N GLY A 421 -1.03 27.47 44.10
CA GLY A 421 0.09 27.82 43.22
C GLY A 421 -0.33 28.33 41.84
N LYS A 422 0.03 29.58 41.50
CA LYS A 422 0.09 30.05 40.09
C LYS A 422 1.35 29.45 39.45
N VAL A 423 1.21 28.43 38.59
CA VAL A 423 2.30 27.98 37.72
C VAL A 423 1.80 27.95 36.27
N THR A 424 2.45 28.73 35.42
CA THR A 424 2.18 28.90 33.99
C THR A 424 3.08 27.96 33.19
N THR A 425 2.73 26.67 33.07
CA THR A 425 3.32 25.81 32.03
C THR A 425 2.29 25.62 30.92
N THR A 426 2.38 26.49 29.91
CA THR A 426 1.58 26.42 28.69
C THR A 426 2.02 25.19 27.88
N VAL A 427 1.28 24.09 28.01
CA VAL A 427 1.31 23.00 27.03
C VAL A 427 0.69 23.54 25.73
N GLY A 428 1.52 24.16 24.89
CA GLY A 428 1.08 24.83 23.68
C GLY A 428 2.26 25.25 22.82
N VAL A 429 1.98 25.54 21.55
CA VAL A 429 2.97 26.11 20.65
C VAL A 429 3.31 27.53 21.13
N SER A 430 4.60 27.88 21.15
CA SER A 430 5.09 29.19 21.64
C SER A 430 4.49 30.34 20.83
N GLU A 431 4.37 31.52 21.45
CA GLU A 431 3.73 32.67 20.79
C GLU A 431 4.52 33.11 19.55
N GLU A 432 5.84 33.00 19.58
CA GLU A 432 6.71 33.32 18.44
C GLU A 432 6.43 32.41 17.25
N VAL A 433 6.17 31.11 17.49
CA VAL A 433 5.77 30.19 16.44
C VAL A 433 4.37 30.54 15.92
N ARG A 434 3.42 30.87 16.81
CA ARG A 434 2.06 31.23 16.39
C ARG A 434 2.07 32.44 15.49
N GLN A 435 2.76 33.49 15.91
CA GLN A 435 2.92 34.72 15.16
C GLN A 435 3.58 34.44 13.79
N LEU A 436 4.69 33.70 13.76
CA LEU A 436 5.38 33.39 12.51
C LEU A 436 4.55 32.51 11.56
N VAL A 437 3.79 31.54 12.09
CA VAL A 437 2.90 30.72 11.27
C VAL A 437 1.80 31.60 10.66
N THR A 438 1.23 32.53 11.42
CA THR A 438 0.23 33.48 10.92
C THR A 438 0.83 34.43 9.88
N GLU A 439 1.96 35.09 10.18
CA GLU A 439 2.71 35.96 9.25
C GLU A 439 2.97 35.27 7.91
N ARG A 440 3.45 34.02 7.95
CA ARG A 440 3.74 33.27 6.72
C ARG A 440 2.48 32.80 6.01
N LEU A 441 1.41 32.45 6.72
CA LEU A 441 0.11 32.15 6.08
C LEU A 441 -0.46 33.40 5.40
N ASP A 442 -0.34 34.58 6.03
CA ASP A 442 -0.80 35.86 5.47
C ASP A 442 0.00 36.26 4.24
N ALA A 443 1.32 36.05 4.25
CA ALA A 443 2.19 36.27 3.11
C ALA A 443 2.11 35.17 2.03
N ASN A 444 1.22 34.17 2.19
CA ASN A 444 1.14 32.98 1.35
C ASN A 444 2.52 32.31 1.13
N GLU A 445 3.26 32.10 2.22
CA GLU A 445 4.58 31.51 2.27
C GLU A 445 4.57 30.07 2.83
N SER A 446 5.69 29.36 2.69
CA SER A 446 5.83 27.99 3.22
C SER A 446 5.78 27.99 4.75
N VAL A 447 4.90 27.18 5.29
CA VAL A 447 4.71 26.97 6.74
C VAL A 447 5.18 25.58 7.19
N ALA A 448 6.07 24.95 6.43
CA ALA A 448 6.65 23.67 6.83
C ALA A 448 7.37 23.82 8.18
N ALA A 449 7.17 22.86 9.09
CA ALA A 449 7.68 22.96 10.46
C ALA A 449 9.21 23.18 10.54
N LEU A 450 9.98 22.60 9.60
CA LEU A 450 11.42 22.83 9.49
C LEU A 450 11.78 24.26 9.07
N VAL A 451 10.98 24.86 8.18
CA VAL A 451 11.16 26.25 7.74
C VAL A 451 10.87 27.19 8.91
N ILE A 452 9.78 26.96 9.64
CA ILE A 452 9.41 27.74 10.84
C ILE A 452 10.53 27.67 11.89
N ARG A 453 11.05 26.47 12.23
CA ARG A 453 12.20 26.36 13.15
C ARG A 453 13.43 27.09 12.66
N LYS A 454 13.77 26.96 11.38
CA LYS A 454 14.94 27.64 10.78
C LYS A 454 14.82 29.16 10.90
N VAL A 455 13.64 29.71 10.59
CA VAL A 455 13.39 31.16 10.69
C VAL A 455 13.45 31.64 12.14
N LEU A 456 12.90 30.88 13.10
CA LEU A 456 12.97 31.24 14.52
C LEU A 456 14.41 31.21 15.04
N ARG A 457 15.22 30.22 14.65
CA ARG A 457 16.66 30.20 14.97
C ARG A 457 17.38 31.41 14.39
N ASN A 458 17.10 31.75 13.14
CA ASN A 458 17.69 32.92 12.49
C ASN A 458 17.23 34.25 13.12
N ARG A 459 16.04 34.28 13.74
CA ARG A 459 15.54 35.41 14.54
C ARG A 459 16.12 35.44 15.98
N GLY A 460 17.05 34.54 16.32
CA GLY A 460 17.66 34.48 17.65
C GLY A 460 16.77 33.90 18.75
N VAL A 461 15.70 33.20 18.40
CA VAL A 461 14.83 32.55 19.39
C VAL A 461 15.56 31.36 20.02
N PRO A 462 15.70 31.30 21.36
CA PRO A 462 16.35 30.19 22.06
C PRO A 462 15.73 28.83 21.72
N GLU A 463 16.55 27.78 21.55
CA GLU A 463 16.10 26.46 21.08
C GLU A 463 15.09 25.79 22.02
N ASP A 464 15.15 26.09 23.32
CA ASP A 464 14.20 25.66 24.36
C ASP A 464 12.83 26.35 24.24
N LYS A 465 12.77 27.53 23.63
CA LYS A 465 11.52 28.25 23.30
C LYS A 465 10.93 27.82 21.96
N ILE A 466 11.71 27.20 21.08
CA ILE A 466 11.22 26.71 19.78
C ILE A 466 10.44 25.40 19.99
N SER A 467 9.14 25.44 19.66
CA SER A 467 8.27 24.26 19.75
C SER A 467 8.79 23.07 18.91
N ASN A 468 8.52 21.84 19.35
CA ASN A 468 8.95 20.66 18.60
C ASN A 468 8.25 20.56 17.22
N ILE A 469 8.87 19.83 16.28
CA ILE A 469 8.41 19.74 14.88
C ILE A 469 6.94 19.29 14.79
N LYS A 470 6.53 18.33 15.63
CA LYS A 470 5.17 17.79 15.65
C LYS A 470 4.16 18.83 16.12
N ALA A 471 4.48 19.60 17.16
CA ALA A 471 3.65 20.68 17.68
C ALA A 471 3.45 21.79 16.65
N ILE A 472 4.53 22.21 15.97
CA ILE A 472 4.47 23.17 14.87
C ILE A 472 3.59 22.62 13.75
N SER A 473 3.85 21.39 13.29
CA SER A 473 3.09 20.77 12.20
C SER A 473 1.59 20.65 12.51
N ASN A 474 1.23 20.27 13.73
CA ASN A 474 -0.17 20.18 14.16
C ASN A 474 -0.83 21.56 14.20
N TYR A 475 -0.15 22.57 14.71
CA TYR A 475 -0.66 23.94 14.77
C TYR A 475 -0.81 24.55 13.38
N THR A 476 0.17 24.35 12.49
CA THR A 476 0.08 24.77 11.09
C THR A 476 -1.11 24.09 10.40
N CYS A 477 -1.32 22.78 10.60
CA CYS A 477 -2.48 22.07 10.05
C CYS A 477 -3.79 22.66 10.59
N HIS A 478 -3.86 22.91 11.91
CA HIS A 478 -5.02 23.53 12.54
C HIS A 478 -5.29 24.94 11.99
N GLN A 479 -4.26 25.77 11.82
CA GLN A 479 -4.42 27.12 11.26
C GLN A 479 -4.78 27.12 9.79
N LYS A 480 -4.22 26.21 8.99
CA LYS A 480 -4.67 25.99 7.61
C LYS A 480 -6.15 25.60 7.57
N LYS A 481 -6.58 24.68 8.43
CA LYS A 481 -8.00 24.28 8.57
C LYS A 481 -8.89 25.45 9.03
N ARG A 482 -8.40 26.35 9.89
CA ARG A 482 -9.16 27.54 10.29
C ARG A 482 -9.24 28.59 9.18
N ARG A 483 -8.15 28.81 8.44
CA ARG A 483 -8.04 29.85 7.41
C ARG A 483 -8.75 29.47 6.11
N TYR A 484 -8.58 28.22 5.69
CA TYR A 484 -9.10 27.71 4.40
C TYR A 484 -10.38 26.88 4.56
N GLY A 485 -10.95 26.82 5.77
CA GLY A 485 -12.11 26.00 6.10
C GLY A 485 -11.78 24.54 6.42
N SER A 486 -12.74 23.83 7.02
CA SER A 486 -12.73 22.36 7.01
C SER A 486 -12.86 21.90 5.57
N VAL A 487 -12.08 20.87 5.20
CA VAL A 487 -12.35 19.90 4.12
C VAL A 487 -13.58 20.27 3.31
N ILE A 488 -13.35 20.83 2.11
CA ILE A 488 -14.33 21.01 1.05
C ILE A 488 -15.35 19.86 1.15
N THR A 489 -16.62 20.16 1.39
CA THR A 489 -17.67 19.12 1.41
C THR A 489 -17.67 18.40 0.06
N GLY A 490 -18.18 17.16 -0.01
CA GLY A 490 -18.28 16.45 -1.29
C GLY A 490 -18.96 17.31 -2.38
N ASP A 491 -19.95 18.11 -1.98
CA ASP A 491 -20.68 19.03 -2.86
C ASP A 491 -19.87 20.27 -3.26
N ASP A 492 -19.15 20.91 -2.34
CA ASP A 492 -18.25 22.02 -2.69
C ASP A 492 -17.14 21.53 -3.65
N PHE A 493 -16.71 20.27 -3.48
CA PHE A 493 -15.73 19.63 -4.34
C PHE A 493 -16.31 19.43 -5.73
N LEU A 494 -17.49 18.82 -5.82
CA LEU A 494 -18.24 18.66 -7.06
C LEU A 494 -18.44 19.98 -7.79
N ASN A 495 -18.89 21.01 -7.07
CA ASN A 495 -19.13 22.33 -7.63
C ASN A 495 -17.84 22.98 -8.14
N GLU A 496 -16.72 22.80 -7.46
CA GLU A 496 -15.44 23.32 -7.92
C GLU A 496 -14.92 22.58 -9.16
N VAL A 497 -15.01 21.25 -9.18
CA VAL A 497 -14.58 20.46 -10.33
C VAL A 497 -15.47 20.75 -11.54
N LYS A 498 -16.79 20.90 -11.35
CA LYS A 498 -17.76 21.27 -12.40
C LYS A 498 -17.42 22.58 -13.11
N LYS A 499 -16.86 23.58 -12.41
CA LYS A 499 -16.40 24.85 -13.02
C LYS A 499 -15.25 24.67 -14.01
N HIS A 500 -14.57 23.53 -13.96
CA HIS A 500 -13.39 23.24 -14.74
C HIS A 500 -13.60 22.13 -15.79
N ILE A 501 -14.81 21.56 -15.84
CA ILE A 501 -15.19 20.62 -16.89
C ILE A 501 -15.19 21.37 -18.22
N ILE A 502 -14.54 20.77 -19.20
CA ILE A 502 -14.50 21.25 -20.58
C ILE A 502 -15.26 20.22 -21.41
N ASN A 503 -16.14 20.66 -22.31
CA ASN A 503 -16.84 19.75 -23.20
C ASN A 503 -15.86 19.22 -24.25
N ASN A 504 -16.03 17.97 -24.69
CA ASN A 504 -15.11 17.33 -25.66
C ASN A 504 -14.95 18.08 -27.00
N ASP A 505 -15.84 19.03 -27.31
CA ASP A 505 -15.81 19.87 -28.52
C ASP A 505 -15.00 21.17 -28.35
N ASP A 506 -14.50 21.46 -27.13
CA ASP A 506 -13.72 22.66 -26.86
C ASP A 506 -12.25 22.49 -27.34
N ASP A 507 -11.60 23.63 -27.59
CA ASP A 507 -10.24 23.76 -28.14
C ASP A 507 -9.25 22.70 -27.62
N GLU A 508 -8.69 21.89 -28.53
CA GLU A 508 -7.69 20.84 -28.25
C GLU A 508 -6.45 21.36 -27.47
N ASN A 509 -6.24 22.68 -27.46
CA ASN A 509 -5.20 23.38 -26.72
C ASN A 509 -5.50 23.60 -25.24
N ILE A 510 -6.71 23.35 -24.74
CA ILE A 510 -7.03 23.64 -23.35
C ILE A 510 -6.88 22.38 -22.51
N VAL A 511 -6.11 22.48 -21.42
CA VAL A 511 -6.10 21.43 -20.39
C VAL A 511 -7.41 21.49 -19.62
N GLY A 512 -8.31 20.59 -19.99
CA GLY A 512 -9.61 20.42 -19.38
C GLY A 512 -9.61 19.44 -18.22
N VAL A 513 -10.71 19.47 -17.47
CA VAL A 513 -11.04 18.41 -16.51
C VAL A 513 -12.10 17.52 -17.14
N VAL A 514 -11.83 16.22 -17.15
CA VAL A 514 -12.85 15.20 -17.40
C VAL A 514 -13.09 14.47 -16.07
N ILE A 515 -14.34 14.46 -15.64
CA ILE A 515 -14.77 13.68 -14.47
C ILE A 515 -15.25 12.34 -15.00
N SER A 516 -14.65 11.23 -14.55
CA SER A 516 -15.18 9.91 -14.91
C SER A 516 -16.36 9.53 -14.03
N GLU A 517 -16.29 9.82 -12.72
CA GLU A 517 -17.41 9.56 -11.78
C GLU A 517 -17.15 10.15 -10.38
N ILE A 518 -18.22 10.50 -9.66
CA ILE A 518 -18.21 10.82 -8.23
C ILE A 518 -19.34 10.06 -7.56
N ILE A 519 -19.00 9.04 -6.77
CA ILE A 519 -19.93 8.21 -6.01
C ILE A 519 -19.76 8.58 -4.54
N LEU A 520 -20.82 9.06 -3.90
CA LEU A 520 -20.82 9.30 -2.46
C LEU A 520 -21.18 7.98 -1.76
N VAL A 521 -20.20 7.29 -1.19
CA VAL A 521 -20.43 6.10 -0.39
C VAL A 521 -20.30 6.49 1.09
N GLU A 522 -21.42 6.46 1.83
CA GLU A 522 -21.42 6.55 3.30
C GLU A 522 -20.49 7.66 3.87
N ASP A 523 -20.64 8.91 3.38
CA ASP A 523 -19.89 10.12 3.75
C ASP A 523 -18.41 10.22 3.31
N GLU A 524 -17.83 9.23 2.63
CA GLU A 524 -16.53 9.37 1.95
C GLU A 524 -16.70 9.36 0.43
N PRO A 525 -16.41 10.49 -0.27
CA PRO A 525 -16.59 10.56 -1.71
C PRO A 525 -15.56 9.66 -2.41
N GLU A 526 -16.03 8.67 -3.17
CA GLU A 526 -15.24 7.97 -4.16
C GLU A 526 -15.26 8.79 -5.45
N PHE A 527 -14.10 9.31 -5.87
CA PHE A 527 -14.02 10.15 -7.04
C PHE A 527 -12.74 9.94 -7.83
N CYS A 528 -12.84 10.22 -9.12
CA CYS A 528 -11.71 10.29 -10.04
C CYS A 528 -11.84 11.54 -10.93
N VAL A 529 -10.92 12.49 -10.73
CA VAL A 529 -10.84 13.74 -11.50
C VAL A 529 -9.61 13.69 -12.40
N ILE A 530 -9.81 13.60 -13.71
CA ILE A 530 -8.73 13.49 -14.69
C ILE A 530 -8.54 14.83 -15.39
N MET A 531 -7.29 15.30 -15.47
CA MET A 531 -6.90 16.50 -16.20
C MET A 531 -6.04 16.12 -17.40
N THR A 532 -6.43 16.54 -18.60
CA THR A 532 -5.69 16.31 -19.85
C THR A 532 -6.14 17.30 -20.93
N SER A 533 -5.63 17.19 -22.16
CA SER A 533 -6.08 17.96 -23.33
C SER A 533 -6.06 17.09 -24.59
N GLY A 534 -6.82 17.48 -25.62
CA GLY A 534 -6.83 16.79 -26.91
C GLY A 534 -5.42 16.61 -27.49
N LYS A 535 -4.57 17.64 -27.42
CA LYS A 535 -3.16 17.57 -27.85
C LYS A 535 -2.32 16.56 -27.08
N LEU A 536 -2.47 16.48 -25.76
CA LEU A 536 -1.73 15.54 -24.93
C LEU A 536 -2.20 14.10 -25.20
N LEU A 537 -3.51 13.89 -25.34
CA LEU A 537 -4.07 12.59 -25.71
C LEU A 537 -3.65 12.15 -27.12
N HIS A 538 -3.64 13.06 -28.09
CA HIS A 538 -3.14 12.77 -29.44
C HIS A 538 -1.69 12.27 -29.42
N LYS A 539 -0.82 12.95 -28.66
CA LYS A 539 0.57 12.49 -28.45
C LYS A 539 0.61 11.12 -27.78
N PHE A 540 -0.19 10.93 -26.75
CA PHE A 540 -0.25 9.71 -25.94
C PHE A 540 -0.69 8.47 -26.76
N ARG A 541 -1.71 8.61 -27.62
CA ARG A 541 -2.25 7.53 -28.47
C ARG A 541 -1.23 6.94 -29.45
N SER A 542 -0.22 7.71 -29.83
CA SER A 542 0.84 7.20 -30.73
C SER A 542 1.89 6.32 -30.03
N GLN A 543 1.80 6.16 -28.71
CA GLN A 543 2.83 5.51 -27.90
C GLN A 543 2.53 4.03 -27.67
N LYS A 544 3.57 3.26 -27.31
CA LYS A 544 3.47 1.81 -27.07
C LYS A 544 3.64 1.40 -25.62
N HIS A 545 3.98 2.35 -24.76
CA HIS A 545 4.08 2.16 -23.32
C HIS A 545 3.43 3.32 -22.59
N ILE A 546 2.90 3.02 -21.41
CA ILE A 546 2.33 3.97 -20.46
C ILE A 546 3.11 3.90 -19.16
N GLY A 547 3.36 5.06 -18.55
CA GLY A 547 3.97 5.19 -17.24
C GLY A 547 2.97 5.78 -16.26
N LEU A 548 2.77 5.14 -15.10
CA LEU A 548 1.92 5.67 -14.02
C LEU A 548 2.69 5.69 -12.69
N ASP A 549 2.49 6.74 -11.91
CA ASP A 549 3.01 6.83 -10.55
C ASP A 549 2.12 7.74 -9.71
N ALA A 550 1.74 7.28 -8.53
CA ALA A 550 0.97 8.10 -7.61
C ALA A 550 1.87 8.89 -6.67
N THR A 551 1.41 10.09 -6.32
CA THR A 551 2.16 11.02 -5.52
C THR A 551 1.29 11.70 -4.49
N TYR A 552 1.86 11.87 -3.30
CA TYR A 552 1.17 12.42 -2.14
C TYR A 552 1.74 13.77 -1.74
N LYS A 553 1.06 14.42 -0.77
CA LYS A 553 1.46 15.71 -0.16
C LYS A 553 1.38 16.90 -1.11
N LEU A 554 0.48 16.84 -2.10
CA LEU A 554 0.10 17.98 -2.94
C LEU A 554 -1.18 18.65 -2.40
N LEU A 555 -2.12 17.86 -1.87
CA LEU A 555 -3.40 18.32 -1.35
C LEU A 555 -3.41 18.35 0.19
N PHE A 556 -4.17 19.28 0.78
CA PHE A 556 -4.41 19.32 2.23
C PHE A 556 -5.03 18.01 2.75
N ASN A 557 -5.94 17.44 1.98
CA ASN A 557 -6.66 16.20 2.32
C ASN A 557 -5.86 14.94 2.00
N MET A 558 -4.62 15.07 1.52
CA MET A 558 -3.72 13.95 1.22
C MET A 558 -4.21 12.96 0.14
N TYR A 559 -5.22 13.33 -0.64
CA TYR A 559 -5.66 12.55 -1.79
C TYR A 559 -4.48 12.23 -2.72
N PRO A 560 -4.37 10.98 -3.20
CA PRO A 560 -3.39 10.61 -4.21
C PRO A 560 -3.56 11.41 -5.49
N VAL A 561 -2.43 11.79 -6.07
CA VAL A 561 -2.36 12.40 -7.41
C VAL A 561 -1.56 11.46 -8.29
N ILE A 562 -2.21 10.83 -9.25
CA ILE A 562 -1.62 9.91 -10.22
C ILE A 562 -1.13 10.73 -11.41
N ILE A 563 0.17 10.68 -11.70
CA ILE A 563 0.71 11.23 -12.93
C ILE A 563 0.78 10.10 -13.96
N VAL A 564 0.22 10.35 -15.14
CA VAL A 564 0.21 9.43 -16.27
C VAL A 564 0.92 10.05 -17.46
N GLY A 565 1.78 9.29 -18.13
CA GLY A 565 2.54 9.77 -19.26
C GLY A 565 3.30 8.66 -19.95
N PHE A 566 4.30 9.05 -20.75
CA PHE A 566 5.18 8.12 -21.45
C PHE A 566 6.58 8.71 -21.52
N SER A 567 7.58 7.85 -21.65
CA SER A 567 8.94 8.29 -22.01
C SER A 567 9.14 8.30 -23.51
N ASP A 568 9.70 9.37 -24.05
CA ASP A 568 10.12 9.41 -25.45
C ASP A 568 11.44 8.66 -25.68
N GLU A 569 11.92 8.72 -26.91
CA GLU A 569 13.17 8.07 -27.29
C GLU A 569 14.41 8.62 -26.59
N VAL A 570 14.39 9.81 -26.01
CA VAL A 570 15.53 10.36 -25.24
C VAL A 570 15.40 10.09 -23.75
N HIS A 571 14.45 9.23 -23.32
CA HIS A 571 14.07 9.00 -21.93
C HIS A 571 13.56 10.26 -21.22
N SER A 572 13.10 11.26 -21.99
CA SER A 572 12.36 12.37 -21.41
C SER A 572 10.93 11.90 -21.16
N PHE A 573 10.45 12.07 -19.95
CA PHE A 573 9.07 11.78 -19.61
C PHE A 573 8.17 12.93 -20.06
N HIS A 574 7.06 12.58 -20.67
CA HIS A 574 6.02 13.47 -21.14
C HIS A 574 4.72 13.12 -20.39
N PRO A 575 4.33 13.89 -19.38
CA PRO A 575 3.01 13.73 -18.76
C PRO A 575 1.94 14.01 -19.81
N CYS A 576 0.91 13.16 -19.84
CA CYS A 576 -0.23 13.31 -20.72
C CYS A 576 -1.53 13.57 -19.95
N ALA A 577 -1.59 13.10 -18.70
CA ALA A 577 -2.71 13.32 -17.82
C ALA A 577 -2.27 13.31 -16.36
N VAL A 578 -3.08 13.95 -15.52
CA VAL A 578 -2.99 13.85 -14.07
C VAL A 578 -4.37 13.52 -13.52
N ALA A 579 -4.46 12.49 -12.67
CA ALA A 579 -5.70 12.15 -11.99
C ALA A 579 -5.59 12.43 -10.48
N ILE A 580 -6.60 13.07 -9.91
CA ILE A 580 -6.78 13.16 -8.46
C ILE A 580 -7.85 12.14 -8.08
N VAL A 581 -7.49 11.21 -7.22
CA VAL A 581 -8.37 10.10 -6.81
C VAL A 581 -8.62 10.15 -5.31
N SER A 582 -9.77 9.66 -4.86
CA SER A 582 -10.08 9.59 -3.43
C SER A 582 -9.17 8.60 -2.68
N THR A 583 -8.84 7.48 -3.31
CA THR A 583 -7.99 6.41 -2.75
C THR A 583 -7.15 5.72 -3.83
N GLU A 584 -6.12 4.96 -3.43
CA GLU A 584 -5.33 4.11 -4.34
C GLU A 584 -5.85 2.67 -4.32
N ASN A 585 -6.99 2.45 -4.98
CA ASN A 585 -7.58 1.12 -5.16
C ASN A 585 -7.55 0.70 -6.64
N THR A 586 -7.80 -0.58 -6.92
CA THR A 586 -7.79 -1.10 -8.31
C THR A 586 -8.81 -0.41 -9.20
N ALA A 587 -10.05 -0.23 -8.72
CA ALA A 587 -11.16 0.34 -9.49
C ALA A 587 -10.86 1.77 -9.98
N LEU A 588 -10.21 2.59 -9.17
CA LEU A 588 -9.84 3.96 -9.54
C LEU A 588 -8.69 3.98 -10.57
N TYR A 589 -7.73 3.05 -10.49
CA TYR A 589 -6.73 2.90 -11.55
C TYR A 589 -7.35 2.38 -12.85
N GLU A 590 -8.33 1.47 -12.78
CA GLU A 590 -9.10 1.00 -13.95
C GLU A 590 -9.78 2.18 -14.63
N LYS A 591 -10.54 2.99 -13.88
CA LYS A 591 -11.20 4.20 -14.40
C LYS A 591 -10.23 5.16 -15.10
N VAL A 592 -9.05 5.39 -14.51
CA VAL A 592 -8.02 6.23 -15.12
C VAL A 592 -7.49 5.61 -16.42
N MET A 593 -7.23 4.30 -16.44
CA MET A 593 -6.70 3.62 -17.61
C MET A 593 -7.77 3.48 -18.72
N GLU A 594 -9.01 3.15 -18.40
CA GLU A 594 -10.12 3.05 -19.36
C GLU A 594 -10.30 4.37 -20.10
N PHE A 595 -10.30 5.49 -19.36
CA PHE A 595 -10.42 6.82 -19.96
C PHE A 595 -9.25 7.15 -20.90
N LEU A 596 -8.01 6.85 -20.51
CA LEU A 596 -6.82 7.24 -21.28
C LEU A 596 -6.49 6.28 -22.43
N CYS A 597 -6.80 5.00 -22.27
CA CYS A 597 -6.40 3.92 -23.16
C CYS A 597 -7.50 3.44 -24.09
N ASP A 598 -8.68 4.06 -24.08
CA ASP A 598 -9.81 3.64 -24.93
C ASP A 598 -9.40 3.54 -26.41
N GLY A 599 -9.62 2.36 -26.99
CA GLY A 599 -9.25 2.00 -28.35
C GLY A 599 -7.75 2.00 -28.66
N GLN A 600 -6.86 1.99 -27.66
CA GLN A 600 -5.40 2.01 -27.85
C GLN A 600 -4.72 0.71 -27.46
N GLU A 601 -3.80 0.26 -28.31
CA GLU A 601 -2.93 -0.88 -28.02
C GLU A 601 -1.62 -0.43 -27.36
N PHE A 602 -1.58 -0.53 -26.04
CA PHE A 602 -0.34 -0.46 -25.28
C PHE A 602 0.26 -1.86 -25.12
N ARG A 603 1.58 -1.97 -25.28
CA ARG A 603 2.31 -3.24 -25.07
C ARG A 603 2.87 -3.34 -23.66
N GLU A 604 3.07 -2.20 -23.00
CA GLU A 604 3.81 -2.13 -21.76
C GLU A 604 3.24 -1.08 -20.80
N VAL A 605 3.09 -1.46 -19.53
CA VAL A 605 2.76 -0.57 -18.43
C VAL A 605 3.95 -0.49 -17.48
N VAL A 606 4.59 0.67 -17.35
CA VAL A 606 5.70 0.90 -16.43
C VAL A 606 5.16 1.59 -15.18
N ALA A 607 5.23 0.91 -14.05
CA ALA A 607 4.70 1.45 -12.80
C ALA A 607 5.57 1.12 -11.59
N ASP A 608 5.20 1.71 -10.45
CA ASP A 608 5.58 1.13 -9.17
C ASP A 608 4.91 -0.25 -8.99
N GLY A 609 5.39 -1.04 -8.04
CA GLY A 609 4.91 -2.41 -7.88
C GLY A 609 3.61 -2.51 -7.10
N ALA A 610 2.76 -1.50 -7.15
CA ALA A 610 1.47 -1.52 -6.50
C ALA A 610 0.56 -2.56 -7.17
N MET A 611 -0.11 -3.36 -6.33
CA MET A 611 -0.98 -4.44 -6.82
C MET A 611 -2.22 -3.88 -7.53
N CYS A 612 -2.75 -2.76 -7.05
CA CYS A 612 -3.88 -2.07 -7.67
C CYS A 612 -3.57 -1.66 -9.13
N ILE A 613 -2.38 -1.13 -9.41
CA ILE A 613 -1.96 -0.81 -10.78
C ILE A 613 -1.83 -2.06 -11.64
N THR A 614 -1.23 -3.13 -11.09
CA THR A 614 -1.05 -4.40 -11.81
C THR A 614 -2.40 -5.03 -12.16
N ASN A 615 -3.34 -5.03 -11.23
CA ASN A 615 -4.67 -5.58 -11.45
C ASN A 615 -5.46 -4.74 -12.46
N ALA A 616 -5.42 -3.41 -12.34
CA ALA A 616 -6.08 -2.51 -13.29
C ALA A 616 -5.51 -2.68 -14.70
N SER A 617 -4.18 -2.71 -14.82
CA SER A 617 -3.47 -2.95 -16.08
C SER A 617 -3.90 -4.26 -16.74
N ARG A 618 -3.97 -5.37 -15.99
CA ARG A 618 -4.43 -6.66 -16.53
C ARG A 618 -5.87 -6.64 -17.01
N LYS A 619 -6.74 -5.85 -16.37
CA LYS A 619 -8.15 -5.75 -16.75
C LYS A 619 -8.33 -4.87 -17.99
N VAL A 620 -7.72 -3.69 -18.01
CA VAL A 620 -7.91 -2.69 -19.08
C VAL A 620 -7.01 -2.96 -20.29
N LEU A 621 -5.82 -3.50 -20.06
CA LEU A 621 -4.80 -3.77 -21.08
C LEU A 621 -4.31 -5.23 -20.96
N PRO A 622 -5.16 -6.23 -21.23
CA PRO A 622 -4.82 -7.65 -21.00
C PRO A 622 -3.60 -8.12 -21.78
N ASP A 623 -3.34 -7.56 -22.96
CA ASP A 623 -2.18 -7.88 -23.79
C ASP A 623 -0.91 -7.10 -23.40
N ALA A 624 -1.04 -6.07 -22.55
CA ALA A 624 0.11 -5.32 -22.07
C ALA A 624 0.80 -6.04 -20.93
N PHE A 625 2.13 -6.13 -20.98
CA PHE A 625 2.88 -6.58 -19.83
C PHE A 625 3.10 -5.42 -18.86
N THR A 626 2.86 -5.67 -17.56
CA THR A 626 3.20 -4.69 -16.52
C THR A 626 4.66 -4.88 -16.10
N ARG A 627 5.50 -3.86 -16.33
CA ARG A 627 6.89 -3.78 -15.88
C ARG A 627 6.98 -3.15 -14.51
N MET A 628 7.61 -3.87 -13.60
CA MET A 628 8.04 -3.35 -12.31
C MET A 628 9.32 -2.50 -12.48
N CYS A 629 9.26 -1.23 -12.09
CA CYS A 629 10.40 -0.33 -12.00
C CYS A 629 11.62 -0.93 -11.24
N VAL A 630 12.76 -1.03 -11.92
CA VAL A 630 14.01 -1.57 -11.35
C VAL A 630 14.55 -0.74 -10.18
N PHE A 631 14.32 0.57 -10.17
CA PHE A 631 14.76 1.44 -9.07
C PHE A 631 14.10 1.07 -7.73
N HIS A 632 12.79 0.80 -7.76
CA HIS A 632 12.03 0.35 -6.58
C HIS A 632 12.49 -1.03 -6.10
N LEU A 633 12.84 -1.93 -7.03
CA LEU A 633 13.50 -3.19 -6.71
C LEU A 633 14.80 -2.92 -5.95
N GLU A 634 15.74 -2.14 -6.52
CA GLU A 634 17.06 -1.88 -5.92
C GLU A 634 16.98 -1.26 -4.52
N GLN A 635 16.11 -0.25 -4.33
CA GLN A 635 15.90 0.35 -3.01
C GLN A 635 15.45 -0.68 -1.98
N ARG A 636 14.48 -1.52 -2.36
CA ARG A 636 13.90 -2.51 -1.46
C ARG A 636 14.87 -3.65 -1.18
N LEU A 637 15.67 -4.07 -2.18
CA LEU A 637 16.74 -5.05 -1.97
C LEU A 637 17.78 -4.52 -0.99
N HIS A 638 18.24 -3.28 -1.16
CA HIS A 638 19.19 -2.67 -0.24
C HIS A 638 18.66 -2.66 1.21
N TYR A 639 17.40 -2.26 1.40
CA TYR A 639 16.75 -2.27 2.71
C TYR A 639 16.67 -3.69 3.30
N GLN A 640 16.16 -4.66 2.54
CA GLN A 640 15.92 -6.02 3.03
C GLN A 640 17.20 -6.79 3.30
N MET A 641 18.24 -6.62 2.47
CA MET A 641 19.55 -7.22 2.72
C MET A 641 20.14 -6.75 4.06
N ASN A 642 20.01 -5.46 4.38
CA ASN A 642 20.47 -4.93 5.67
C ASN A 642 19.61 -5.43 6.84
N HIS A 643 18.28 -5.44 6.70
CA HIS A 643 17.36 -5.88 7.76
C HIS A 643 17.48 -7.38 8.06
N LYS A 644 17.75 -8.20 7.04
CA LYS A 644 17.90 -9.66 7.18
C LYS A 644 19.31 -10.07 7.60
N GLY A 645 20.20 -9.11 7.88
CA GLY A 645 21.50 -9.39 8.48
C GLY A 645 22.54 -9.99 7.53
N LEU A 646 22.38 -9.82 6.21
CA LEU A 646 23.37 -10.33 5.25
C LEU A 646 24.70 -9.59 5.44
N SER A 647 25.80 -10.36 5.47
CA SER A 647 27.17 -9.83 5.50
C SER A 647 27.47 -9.03 4.24
N LYS A 648 28.47 -8.14 4.27
CA LYS A 648 28.83 -7.33 3.10
C LYS A 648 29.22 -8.16 1.87
N THR A 649 29.84 -9.31 2.08
CA THR A 649 30.19 -10.27 1.02
C THR A 649 28.94 -10.87 0.38
N GLU A 650 27.98 -11.31 1.18
CA GLU A 650 26.70 -11.83 0.68
C GLU A 650 25.87 -10.75 -0.01
N GLN A 651 25.83 -9.53 0.55
CA GLN A 651 25.16 -8.39 -0.09
C GLN A 651 25.74 -8.11 -1.48
N LYS A 652 27.07 -8.18 -1.62
CA LYS A 652 27.74 -8.00 -2.91
C LYS A 652 27.36 -9.11 -3.87
N MET A 653 27.46 -10.37 -3.45
CA MET A 653 27.10 -11.54 -4.25
C MET A 653 25.64 -11.49 -4.74
N VAL A 654 24.70 -11.22 -3.84
CA VAL A 654 23.28 -11.07 -4.17
C VAL A 654 23.05 -9.95 -5.18
N ARG A 655 23.72 -8.81 -5.04
CA ARG A 655 23.60 -7.71 -6.02
C ARG A 655 24.15 -8.11 -7.38
N GLU A 656 25.29 -8.77 -7.42
CA GLU A 656 25.89 -9.25 -8.68
C GLU A 656 24.98 -10.25 -9.39
N ASP A 657 24.38 -11.18 -8.64
CA ASP A 657 23.42 -12.16 -9.16
C ASP A 657 22.14 -11.47 -9.70
N VAL A 658 21.58 -10.51 -8.95
CA VAL A 658 20.42 -9.73 -9.40
C VAL A 658 20.79 -8.82 -10.59
N ASP A 659 21.99 -8.24 -10.61
CA ASP A 659 22.48 -7.42 -11.72
C ASP A 659 22.62 -8.24 -13.01
N LEU A 660 23.11 -9.47 -12.91
CA LEU A 660 23.16 -10.39 -14.03
C LEU A 660 21.75 -10.75 -14.52
N TRP A 661 20.84 -11.07 -13.60
CA TRP A 661 19.46 -11.37 -13.94
C TRP A 661 18.76 -10.18 -14.61
N LYS A 662 18.94 -8.96 -14.11
CA LYS A 662 18.46 -7.74 -14.77
C LYS A 662 18.96 -7.66 -16.20
N LYS A 663 20.22 -8.00 -16.49
CA LYS A 663 20.84 -7.88 -17.83
C LYS A 663 20.30 -8.86 -18.87
N THR A 664 19.61 -9.92 -18.48
CA THR A 664 18.98 -10.89 -19.41
C THR A 664 18.08 -10.17 -20.43
N THR A 665 17.78 -10.81 -21.57
CA THR A 665 17.01 -10.16 -22.66
C THR A 665 15.75 -10.91 -23.05
N SER A 666 15.65 -12.16 -22.61
CA SER A 666 14.52 -13.04 -22.91
C SER A 666 14.12 -13.79 -21.65
N LEU A 667 12.86 -14.23 -21.61
CA LEU A 667 12.36 -15.06 -20.52
C LEU A 667 13.21 -16.32 -20.32
N LYS A 668 13.63 -16.96 -21.41
CA LYS A 668 14.49 -18.16 -21.38
C LYS A 668 15.82 -17.91 -20.66
N THR A 669 16.50 -16.81 -21.00
CA THR A 669 17.76 -16.43 -20.35
C THR A 669 17.55 -16.01 -18.89
N ALA A 670 16.42 -15.36 -18.58
CA ALA A 670 16.04 -15.01 -17.22
C ALA A 670 15.74 -16.27 -16.36
N GLU A 671 15.12 -17.29 -16.93
CA GLU A 671 14.84 -18.57 -16.27
C GLU A 671 16.10 -19.38 -16.02
N ALA A 672 17.05 -19.38 -16.95
CA ALA A 672 18.37 -19.97 -16.76
C ALA A 672 19.10 -19.33 -15.56
N VAL A 673 19.12 -17.99 -15.51
CA VAL A 673 19.71 -17.26 -14.38
C VAL A 673 18.96 -17.54 -13.08
N LYS A 674 17.62 -17.51 -13.11
CA LYS A 674 16.77 -17.85 -11.95
C LYS A 674 17.16 -19.20 -11.35
N ARG A 675 17.20 -20.27 -12.16
CA ARG A 675 17.49 -21.63 -11.68
C ARG A 675 18.83 -21.69 -10.96
N HIS A 676 19.88 -21.14 -11.58
CA HIS A 676 21.21 -21.16 -10.99
C HIS A 676 21.30 -20.32 -9.72
N VAL A 677 20.82 -19.06 -9.77
CA VAL A 677 20.87 -18.14 -8.63
C VAL A 677 20.09 -18.69 -7.43
N MET A 678 18.92 -19.29 -7.66
CA MET A 678 18.13 -19.90 -6.59
C MET A 678 18.80 -21.14 -5.99
N ALA A 679 19.48 -21.96 -6.80
CA ALA A 679 20.25 -23.10 -6.32
C ALA A 679 21.49 -22.64 -5.52
N LYS A 680 22.20 -21.62 -6.00
CA LYS A 680 23.33 -21.00 -5.30
C LYS A 680 22.92 -20.44 -3.95
N TRP A 681 21.83 -19.68 -3.88
CA TRP A 681 21.33 -19.12 -2.63
C TRP A 681 20.77 -20.17 -1.68
N ASN A 682 20.28 -21.31 -2.18
CA ASN A 682 19.86 -22.45 -1.34
C ASN A 682 21.04 -23.10 -0.60
N ALA A 683 22.25 -23.02 -1.13
CA ALA A 683 23.43 -23.62 -0.51
C ALA A 683 24.02 -22.78 0.63
N ILE A 684 23.49 -21.58 0.89
CA ILE A 684 24.04 -20.62 1.85
C ILE A 684 22.99 -20.32 2.92
N GLU A 685 23.16 -20.91 4.10
CA GLU A 685 22.18 -20.89 5.19
C GLU A 685 21.74 -19.47 5.60
N THR A 686 22.70 -18.56 5.71
CA THR A 686 22.50 -17.14 6.02
C THR A 686 21.69 -16.38 4.95
N VAL A 687 21.66 -16.87 3.71
CA VAL A 687 20.93 -16.26 2.58
C VAL A 687 19.53 -16.85 2.43
N LEU A 688 19.23 -18.03 3.01
CA LEU A 688 17.94 -18.72 2.84
C LEU A 688 16.72 -17.85 3.17
N GLN A 689 16.76 -17.14 4.30
CA GLN A 689 15.65 -16.28 4.71
C GLN A 689 15.42 -15.13 3.72
N TRP A 690 16.51 -14.57 3.20
CA TRP A 690 16.45 -13.51 2.19
C TRP A 690 15.97 -14.06 0.84
N LYS A 691 16.41 -15.26 0.46
CA LYS A 691 15.96 -15.96 -0.75
C LYS A 691 14.46 -16.26 -0.71
N LYS A 692 13.93 -16.74 0.42
CA LYS A 692 12.48 -16.94 0.59
C LYS A 692 11.69 -15.65 0.37
N TYR A 693 12.16 -14.54 0.94
CA TYR A 693 11.59 -13.22 0.69
C TYR A 693 11.65 -12.85 -0.80
N PHE A 694 12.83 -13.01 -1.42
CA PHE A 694 13.05 -12.59 -2.80
C PHE A 694 12.18 -13.40 -3.77
N ASP A 695 12.06 -14.70 -3.57
CA ASP A 695 11.25 -15.57 -4.40
C ASP A 695 9.76 -15.18 -4.34
N VAL A 696 9.21 -15.02 -3.13
CA VAL A 696 7.81 -14.60 -2.95
C VAL A 696 7.56 -13.22 -3.58
N GLU A 697 8.35 -12.21 -3.23
CA GLU A 697 8.06 -10.84 -3.65
C GLU A 697 8.43 -10.54 -5.10
N TRP A 698 9.58 -11.00 -5.58
CA TRP A 698 10.12 -10.58 -6.88
C TRP A 698 10.03 -11.64 -7.96
N VAL A 699 9.80 -12.91 -7.61
CA VAL A 699 9.74 -13.98 -8.60
C VAL A 699 8.31 -14.49 -8.79
N GLN A 700 7.54 -14.56 -7.72
CA GLN A 700 6.16 -15.04 -7.76
C GLN A 700 5.18 -13.86 -7.93
N LYS A 701 5.29 -12.84 -7.08
CA LYS A 701 4.33 -11.72 -7.05
C LYS A 701 4.61 -10.66 -8.12
N ARG A 702 5.81 -10.07 -8.10
CA ARG A 702 6.19 -8.95 -8.98
C ARG A 702 7.10 -9.45 -10.09
N LYS A 703 6.56 -10.23 -11.02
CA LYS A 703 7.30 -10.70 -12.20
C LYS A 703 7.69 -9.49 -13.08
N ASN A 704 8.59 -9.67 -14.04
CA ASN A 704 8.90 -8.69 -15.09
C ASN A 704 9.72 -7.44 -14.70
N TRP A 705 10.54 -7.48 -13.65
CA TRP A 705 11.51 -6.41 -13.35
C TRP A 705 12.82 -6.54 -14.12
N PHE A 706 13.08 -7.68 -14.77
CA PHE A 706 14.27 -7.85 -15.61
C PHE A 706 14.01 -7.35 -17.02
N ASN A 707 15.07 -7.19 -17.79
CA ASN A 707 14.98 -6.64 -19.12
C ASN A 707 14.36 -7.67 -20.08
N MET A 708 13.18 -7.36 -20.59
CA MET A 708 12.52 -8.11 -21.65
C MET A 708 12.44 -7.25 -22.90
N GLU A 709 12.48 -7.88 -24.07
CA GLU A 709 12.12 -7.24 -25.34
C GLU A 709 10.72 -6.61 -25.17
N GLY A 710 10.63 -5.28 -25.28
CA GLY A 710 9.43 -4.52 -24.91
C GLY A 710 9.61 -3.02 -25.14
N GLY A 711 10.86 -2.56 -25.07
CA GLY A 711 11.23 -1.31 -25.68
C GLY A 711 10.93 -0.05 -24.88
N GLY A 712 10.01 -0.11 -23.90
CA GLY A 712 9.82 0.96 -22.94
C GLY A 712 10.99 1.09 -21.94
N PRO A 713 10.97 2.15 -21.12
CA PRO A 713 11.98 2.37 -20.10
C PRO A 713 11.88 1.31 -19.00
N VAL A 714 13.04 0.91 -18.47
CA VAL A 714 13.13 -0.12 -17.41
C VAL A 714 12.97 0.46 -16.01
N THR A 715 12.93 1.79 -15.91
CA THR A 715 12.69 2.53 -14.68
C THR A 715 11.55 3.53 -14.87
N ASN A 716 10.82 3.78 -13.80
CA ASN A 716 9.80 4.83 -13.71
C ASN A 716 10.42 6.19 -13.32
N ASN A 717 11.73 6.36 -13.50
CA ASN A 717 12.46 7.56 -13.05
C ASN A 717 11.91 8.84 -13.69
N GLY A 718 11.37 8.73 -14.90
CA GLY A 718 10.69 9.82 -15.61
C GLY A 718 9.47 10.35 -14.84
N ASN A 719 8.63 9.43 -14.35
CA ASN A 719 7.49 9.75 -13.49
C ASN A 719 7.93 10.28 -12.13
N GLU A 720 8.92 9.64 -11.48
CA GLU A 720 9.43 10.12 -10.19
C GLU A 720 10.03 11.53 -10.30
N SER A 721 10.73 11.80 -11.40
CA SER A 721 11.25 13.13 -11.71
C SER A 721 10.11 14.12 -11.93
N SER A 722 9.06 13.73 -12.66
CA SER A 722 7.85 14.53 -12.87
C SER A 722 7.12 14.85 -11.57
N ASN A 723 6.90 13.84 -10.72
CA ASN A 723 6.40 13.97 -9.36
C ASN A 723 7.23 14.97 -8.55
N ASN A 724 8.56 14.89 -8.65
CA ASN A 724 9.46 15.81 -7.98
C ASN A 724 9.42 17.22 -8.56
N THR A 725 9.22 17.38 -9.87
CA THR A 725 9.07 18.66 -10.57
C THR A 725 7.77 19.34 -10.16
N VAL A 726 6.62 18.65 -10.19
CA VAL A 726 5.35 19.15 -9.66
C VAL A 726 5.53 19.63 -8.22
N LYS A 727 6.16 18.79 -7.38
CA LYS A 727 6.43 19.12 -5.98
C LYS A 727 7.38 20.29 -5.80
N LYS A 728 8.41 20.47 -6.63
CA LYS A 728 9.43 21.51 -6.40
C LYS A 728 9.07 22.84 -7.07
N SER A 729 8.57 22.78 -8.30
CA SER A 729 8.44 23.94 -9.19
C SER A 729 7.03 24.50 -9.24
N TYR A 730 5.99 23.67 -9.05
CA TYR A 730 4.60 24.12 -9.16
C TYR A 730 3.99 24.34 -7.78
N THR A 731 4.14 23.36 -6.88
CA THR A 731 3.58 23.47 -5.52
C THR A 731 4.58 23.94 -4.47
N PHE A 732 5.86 24.08 -4.82
CA PHE A 732 6.93 24.47 -3.88
C PHE A 732 6.96 23.65 -2.58
N ARG A 733 6.59 22.36 -2.70
CA ARG A 733 6.40 21.35 -1.64
C ARG A 733 5.37 21.76 -0.60
N ARG A 734 4.49 22.68 -0.96
CA ARG A 734 3.35 23.08 -0.15
C ARG A 734 2.18 22.22 -0.58
N GLN A 735 1.44 21.77 0.43
CA GLN A 735 0.09 21.30 0.18
C GLN A 735 -0.78 22.52 -0.09
N GLY A 736 -1.65 22.43 -1.08
CA GLY A 736 -2.66 23.44 -1.40
C GLY A 736 -4.08 22.92 -1.18
N SER A 737 -5.03 23.82 -1.37
CA SER A 737 -6.44 23.44 -1.54
C SER A 737 -6.63 22.65 -2.85
N MET A 738 -7.80 22.03 -3.03
CA MET A 738 -8.11 21.35 -4.29
C MET A 738 -8.03 22.29 -5.50
N PRO A 739 -8.75 23.42 -5.55
CA PRO A 739 -8.67 24.33 -6.70
C PRO A 739 -7.26 24.88 -6.96
N GLU A 740 -6.52 25.25 -5.91
CA GLU A 740 -5.12 25.68 -6.05
C GLU A 740 -4.25 24.57 -6.65
N THR A 741 -4.41 23.34 -6.18
CA THR A 741 -3.64 22.20 -6.69
C THR A 741 -4.03 21.85 -8.13
N MET A 742 -5.33 21.87 -8.46
CA MET A 742 -5.80 21.66 -9.83
C MET A 742 -5.22 22.70 -10.78
N LYS A 743 -5.19 23.98 -10.37
CA LYS A 743 -4.54 25.04 -11.14
C LYS A 743 -3.06 24.72 -11.39
N HIS A 744 -2.30 24.36 -10.35
CA HIS A 744 -0.90 23.99 -10.50
C HIS A 744 -0.67 22.77 -11.40
N LEU A 745 -1.56 21.78 -11.36
CA LEU A 745 -1.49 20.60 -12.20
C LEU A 745 -1.85 20.91 -13.67
N LYS A 746 -2.81 21.82 -13.90
CA LYS A 746 -3.10 22.35 -15.23
C LYS A 746 -1.92 23.12 -15.80
N ASP A 747 -1.34 24.06 -15.03
CA ASP A 747 -0.15 24.82 -15.45
C ASP A 747 1.00 23.87 -15.82
N TYR A 748 1.20 22.81 -15.01
CA TYR A 748 2.17 21.75 -15.30
C TYR A 748 1.90 21.03 -16.62
N LEU A 749 0.67 20.58 -16.86
CA LEU A 749 0.32 19.87 -18.11
C LEU A 749 0.38 20.78 -19.34
N SER A 750 -0.01 22.04 -19.20
CA SER A 750 -0.01 23.02 -20.30
C SER A 750 1.38 23.23 -20.88
N GLU A 751 2.43 23.19 -20.06
CA GLU A 751 3.80 23.26 -20.56
C GLU A 751 4.09 22.14 -21.57
N PHE A 752 3.59 20.93 -21.36
CA PHE A 752 3.87 19.78 -22.24
C PHE A 752 3.03 19.73 -23.51
N GLN A 753 2.01 20.58 -23.64
CA GLN A 753 1.22 20.67 -24.88
C GLN A 753 2.07 21.11 -26.07
N THR A 754 3.03 22.02 -25.84
CA THR A 754 3.95 22.53 -26.86
C THR A 754 5.28 21.79 -26.90
N HIS A 755 5.57 20.92 -25.93
CA HIS A 755 6.79 20.13 -25.94
C HIS A 755 6.75 19.12 -27.08
N ASP A 756 7.65 19.26 -28.04
CA ASP A 756 7.85 18.24 -29.04
C ASP A 756 8.38 16.95 -28.41
N ILE A 757 7.84 15.83 -28.87
CA ILE A 757 8.41 14.51 -28.59
C ILE A 757 9.79 14.51 -29.23
N LYS A 758 10.84 14.50 -28.40
CA LYS A 758 12.19 14.65 -28.91
C LYS A 758 12.60 13.35 -29.54
N LYS A 759 12.84 13.40 -30.86
CA LYS A 759 13.60 12.34 -31.52
C LYS A 759 15.02 12.36 -30.98
N TYR A 760 15.56 11.17 -30.75
CA TYR A 760 16.90 11.11 -30.21
C TYR A 760 17.94 11.51 -31.25
N VAL A 761 18.80 12.44 -30.84
CA VAL A 761 19.98 12.86 -31.59
C VAL A 761 21.21 12.40 -30.82
N PRO A 762 22.05 11.50 -31.40
CA PRO A 762 23.26 11.07 -30.73
C PRO A 762 24.19 12.25 -30.46
N LYS A 763 24.75 12.31 -29.26
CA LYS A 763 25.67 13.37 -28.84
C LYS A 763 27.06 13.11 -29.45
N PRO A 764 27.90 14.14 -29.68
CA PRO A 764 29.26 13.95 -30.23
C PRO A 764 30.11 12.90 -29.50
N LYS A 765 29.97 12.81 -28.16
CA LYS A 765 30.65 11.78 -27.34
C LYS A 765 30.24 10.34 -27.66
N GLU A 766 29.00 10.12 -28.10
CA GLU A 766 28.49 8.78 -28.43
C GLU A 766 29.00 8.35 -29.81
N PHE A 767 29.09 9.29 -30.75
CA PHE A 767 29.80 9.08 -32.00
C PHE A 767 31.29 8.82 -31.78
N LEU A 768 31.98 9.57 -30.92
CA LEU A 768 33.38 9.29 -30.58
C LEU A 768 33.55 7.86 -30.04
N ALA A 769 32.68 7.44 -29.11
CA ALA A 769 32.73 6.09 -28.56
C ALA A 769 32.37 4.99 -29.60
N ALA A 770 31.49 5.29 -30.56
CA ALA A 770 31.20 4.39 -31.69
C ALA A 770 32.38 4.31 -32.67
N ARG A 771 33.09 5.44 -32.85
CA ARG A 771 34.27 5.52 -33.71
C ARG A 771 35.47 4.78 -33.11
N GLU A 772 35.71 4.91 -31.81
CA GLU A 772 36.69 4.11 -31.08
C GLU A 772 36.42 2.61 -31.29
N LEU A 773 35.15 2.19 -31.14
CA LEU A 773 34.75 0.81 -31.35
C LEU A 773 34.96 0.32 -32.80
N TYR A 774 34.77 1.21 -33.79
CA TYR A 774 35.04 0.93 -35.20
C TYR A 774 36.54 0.84 -35.51
N GLU A 775 37.34 1.77 -34.98
CA GLU A 775 38.78 1.86 -35.21
C GLU A 775 39.57 0.76 -34.48
N GLU A 776 39.05 0.25 -33.36
CA GLU A 776 39.54 -0.97 -32.71
C GLU A 776 39.42 -2.22 -33.60
N GLY A 777 38.72 -2.12 -34.74
CA GLY A 777 38.62 -3.19 -35.73
C GLY A 777 37.85 -4.41 -35.23
N ARG A 778 36.86 -4.21 -34.35
CA ARG A 778 36.09 -5.32 -33.79
C ARG A 778 35.25 -5.99 -34.87
N ASP A 779 35.35 -7.31 -34.93
CA ASP A 779 34.54 -8.11 -35.85
C ASP A 779 33.07 -8.04 -35.46
N LEU A 780 32.25 -7.53 -36.38
CA LEU A 780 30.80 -7.51 -36.25
C LEU A 780 30.23 -8.80 -36.83
N ILE A 781 29.68 -9.64 -35.97
CA ILE A 781 29.16 -10.96 -36.36
C ILE A 781 27.67 -10.83 -36.65
N THR A 782 27.27 -11.01 -37.91
CA THR A 782 25.85 -10.97 -38.31
C THR A 782 25.25 -12.37 -38.30
N LEU A 783 24.16 -12.56 -37.55
CA LEU A 783 23.42 -13.81 -37.49
C LEU A 783 22.40 -13.85 -38.62
N GLN A 784 22.66 -14.70 -39.62
CA GLN A 784 21.91 -14.74 -40.89
C GLN A 784 20.40 -14.99 -40.67
N ASP A 785 20.03 -15.82 -39.70
CA ASP A 785 18.63 -16.23 -39.50
C ASP A 785 17.81 -15.25 -38.66
N THR A 786 18.44 -14.29 -37.97
CA THR A 786 17.76 -13.42 -37.00
C THR A 786 17.91 -11.92 -37.30
N GLY A 787 18.80 -11.55 -38.22
CA GLY A 787 19.14 -10.15 -38.47
C GLY A 787 19.79 -9.43 -37.28
N LYS A 788 20.28 -10.20 -36.28
CA LYS A 788 21.00 -9.68 -35.12
C LYS A 788 22.49 -9.57 -35.44
N VAL A 789 23.11 -8.47 -35.04
CA VAL A 789 24.55 -8.22 -35.12
C VAL A 789 25.15 -8.25 -33.73
N VAL A 790 26.10 -9.15 -33.49
CA VAL A 790 26.78 -9.32 -32.22
C VAL A 790 28.08 -8.51 -32.23
N ILE A 791 28.32 -7.79 -31.13
CA ILE A 791 29.45 -6.90 -30.91
C ILE A 791 30.21 -7.37 -29.66
N PRO A 792 31.49 -7.77 -29.78
CA PRO A 792 32.34 -8.12 -28.64
C PRO A 792 32.62 -6.91 -27.74
N MET A 793 32.65 -7.10 -26.43
CA MET A 793 32.83 -6.06 -25.39
C MET A 793 34.27 -5.83 -24.94
N SER A 794 35.14 -6.82 -25.08
CA SER A 794 36.60 -6.67 -24.98
C SER A 794 37.26 -6.88 -26.36
N THR A 795 38.57 -6.67 -26.46
CA THR A 795 39.43 -7.27 -27.51
C THR A 795 39.49 -8.79 -27.29
N CYS A 796 38.33 -9.40 -27.06
CA CYS A 796 38.16 -10.73 -26.53
C CYS A 796 39.04 -11.66 -27.34
N SER A 797 39.93 -12.40 -26.68
CA SER A 797 40.79 -13.40 -27.29
C SER A 797 40.01 -14.63 -27.79
N LEU A 798 38.67 -14.51 -27.87
CA LEU A 798 37.81 -15.54 -28.41
C LEU A 798 38.02 -15.62 -29.92
N THR A 799 38.26 -16.83 -30.38
CA THR A 799 38.22 -17.18 -31.79
C THR A 799 36.82 -16.94 -32.36
N GLN A 800 36.72 -16.82 -33.68
CA GLN A 800 35.43 -16.69 -34.36
C GLN A 800 34.49 -17.87 -34.08
N GLU A 801 35.05 -19.07 -33.91
CA GLU A 801 34.32 -20.28 -33.53
C GLU A 801 33.76 -20.19 -32.11
N GLU A 802 34.58 -19.80 -31.12
CA GLU A 802 34.14 -19.60 -29.74
C GLU A 802 33.06 -18.52 -29.63
N ALA A 803 33.21 -17.41 -30.37
CA ALA A 803 32.19 -16.37 -30.43
C ALA A 803 30.88 -16.90 -31.02
N SER A 804 30.96 -17.66 -32.13
CA SER A 804 29.79 -18.29 -32.75
C SER A 804 29.10 -19.28 -31.81
N GLN A 805 29.88 -20.10 -31.10
CA GLN A 805 29.37 -21.05 -30.12
C GLN A 805 28.70 -20.34 -28.93
N ALA A 806 29.32 -19.30 -28.38
CA ALA A 806 28.75 -18.52 -27.28
C ALA A 806 27.40 -17.88 -27.68
N ILE A 807 27.31 -17.39 -28.92
CA ILE A 807 26.06 -16.85 -29.47
C ILE A 807 25.00 -17.95 -29.60
N GLN A 808 25.33 -19.09 -30.20
CA GLN A 808 24.41 -20.22 -30.36
C GLN A 808 23.90 -20.72 -29.01
N ASN A 809 24.79 -20.82 -28.02
CA ASN A 809 24.44 -21.25 -26.68
C ASN A 809 23.50 -20.26 -25.99
N TYR A 810 23.75 -18.95 -26.11
CA TYR A 810 22.90 -17.90 -25.53
C TYR A 810 21.48 -17.91 -26.11
N PHE A 811 21.37 -18.10 -27.43
CA PHE A 811 20.09 -18.14 -28.14
C PHE A 811 19.48 -19.54 -28.24
N SER A 812 20.10 -20.54 -27.61
CA SER A 812 19.56 -21.89 -27.58
C SER A 812 18.17 -21.92 -26.92
N PRO A 813 17.34 -22.94 -27.21
CA PRO A 813 16.03 -23.06 -26.57
C PRO A 813 16.12 -23.18 -25.04
N ASN A 814 17.21 -23.75 -24.53
CA ASN A 814 17.45 -24.03 -23.11
C ASN A 814 18.87 -23.58 -22.72
N PRO A 815 19.15 -22.27 -22.65
CA PRO A 815 20.50 -21.81 -22.34
C PRO A 815 20.83 -22.17 -20.88
N ASP A 816 22.05 -22.63 -20.62
CA ASP A 816 22.54 -22.76 -19.26
C ASP A 816 23.09 -21.42 -18.73
N TYR A 817 23.27 -21.37 -17.42
CA TYR A 817 23.70 -20.16 -16.74
C TYR A 817 25.10 -19.68 -17.16
N GLU A 818 26.07 -20.57 -17.31
CA GLU A 818 27.44 -20.18 -17.64
C GLU A 818 27.53 -19.61 -19.04
N ASN A 819 26.76 -20.18 -19.98
CA ASN A 819 26.61 -19.64 -21.32
C ASN A 819 25.92 -18.27 -21.31
N VAL A 820 24.87 -18.07 -20.51
CA VAL A 820 24.22 -16.75 -20.36
C VAL A 820 25.18 -15.72 -19.78
N LYS A 821 25.89 -16.08 -18.71
CA LYS A 821 26.84 -15.19 -18.04
C LYS A 821 28.01 -14.83 -18.95
N THR A 822 28.65 -15.84 -19.54
CA THR A 822 29.76 -15.67 -20.49
C THR A 822 29.35 -14.77 -21.64
N PHE A 823 28.15 -14.96 -22.19
CA PHE A 823 27.66 -14.10 -23.25
C PHE A 823 27.48 -12.64 -22.79
N LEU A 824 26.79 -12.41 -21.67
CA LEU A 824 26.51 -11.06 -21.17
C LEU A 824 27.76 -10.30 -20.72
N ASP A 825 28.81 -11.01 -20.30
CA ASP A 825 30.10 -10.41 -19.92
C ASP A 825 30.95 -10.05 -21.15
N ASN A 826 30.85 -10.82 -22.24
CA ASN A 826 31.73 -10.68 -23.40
C ASN A 826 31.08 -10.04 -24.64
N PHE A 827 29.75 -10.00 -24.71
CA PHE A 827 29.05 -9.59 -25.93
C PHE A 827 27.86 -8.66 -25.65
N HIS A 828 27.57 -7.86 -26.65
CA HIS A 828 26.26 -7.27 -26.85
C HIS A 828 25.73 -7.67 -28.21
N TYR A 829 24.42 -7.62 -28.40
CA TYR A 829 23.83 -7.77 -29.72
C TYR A 829 22.95 -6.57 -30.02
N VAL A 830 22.88 -6.26 -31.30
CA VAL A 830 22.08 -5.21 -31.89
C VAL A 830 21.12 -5.89 -32.85
N SER A 831 19.84 -5.61 -32.77
CA SER A 831 18.83 -6.17 -33.66
C SER A 831 18.07 -5.05 -34.33
N ARG A 832 17.46 -5.31 -35.49
CA ARG A 832 16.54 -4.35 -36.08
C ARG A 832 15.34 -4.20 -35.16
N SER A 833 15.05 -2.98 -34.73
CA SER A 833 13.88 -2.72 -33.89
C SER A 833 12.62 -2.77 -34.74
N GLN A 834 11.64 -3.57 -34.30
CA GLN A 834 10.29 -3.60 -34.86
C GLN A 834 9.32 -2.67 -34.10
N LEU A 835 9.77 -2.09 -32.98
CA LEU A 835 8.91 -1.47 -31.97
C LEU A 835 8.96 0.07 -31.94
N PHE A 836 9.95 0.68 -32.61
CA PHE A 836 10.16 2.13 -32.59
C PHE A 836 10.51 2.65 -33.98
N GLU A 837 10.38 3.96 -34.19
CA GLU A 837 10.93 4.64 -35.37
C GLU A 837 12.46 4.43 -35.50
N ARG A 838 13.14 4.07 -34.41
CA ARG A 838 14.54 3.67 -34.43
C ARG A 838 14.74 2.37 -35.16
N ARG A 839 15.79 2.33 -35.98
CA ARG A 839 16.12 1.17 -36.81
C ARG A 839 16.72 0.02 -36.00
N PHE A 840 17.40 0.29 -34.88
CA PHE A 840 18.10 -0.75 -34.12
C PHE A 840 17.92 -0.66 -32.61
N TRP A 841 17.76 -1.84 -31.98
CA TRP A 841 17.75 -2.08 -30.55
C TRP A 841 19.06 -2.74 -30.12
N CYS A 842 19.63 -2.37 -28.96
CA CYS A 842 20.84 -3.01 -28.44
C CYS A 842 20.64 -3.61 -27.04
N SER A 843 21.23 -4.78 -26.81
CA SER A 843 21.20 -5.47 -25.53
C SER A 843 22.03 -4.81 -24.43
N CYS A 844 22.84 -3.79 -24.72
CA CYS A 844 23.66 -3.17 -23.69
C CYS A 844 22.84 -2.28 -22.72
N TYR A 845 23.27 -2.20 -21.47
CA TYR A 845 22.61 -1.40 -20.43
C TYR A 845 22.49 0.09 -20.78
N ILE A 846 23.48 0.66 -21.48
CA ILE A 846 23.46 2.06 -21.90
C ILE A 846 22.28 2.30 -22.85
N TYR A 847 22.07 1.40 -23.82
CA TYR A 847 20.93 1.50 -24.72
C TYR A 847 19.62 1.42 -23.95
N ARG A 848 19.50 0.54 -22.96
CA ARG A 848 18.25 0.41 -22.19
C ARG A 848 17.89 1.64 -21.36
N THR A 849 18.89 2.40 -20.94
CA THR A 849 18.70 3.63 -20.15
C THR A 849 18.64 4.91 -20.98
N LYS A 850 19.04 4.85 -22.26
CA LYS A 850 19.13 6.04 -23.14
C LYS A 850 18.52 5.86 -24.53
N HIS A 851 17.95 4.68 -24.79
CA HIS A 851 17.57 4.13 -26.11
C HIS A 851 18.66 4.24 -27.16
N SER A 852 19.92 4.49 -26.76
CA SER A 852 21.04 4.63 -27.67
C SER A 852 22.33 4.28 -26.99
N CYS A 853 23.26 3.72 -27.76
CA CYS A 853 24.59 3.45 -27.31
C CYS A 853 25.56 3.47 -28.50
N LYS A 854 26.85 3.40 -28.20
CA LYS A 854 27.89 3.26 -29.22
C LYS A 854 27.68 2.05 -30.14
N HIS A 855 27.09 0.96 -29.64
CA HIS A 855 26.82 -0.26 -30.41
C HIS A 855 25.74 -0.06 -31.46
N SER A 856 24.56 0.46 -31.07
CA SER A 856 23.46 0.72 -32.03
C SER A 856 23.87 1.78 -33.06
N LEU A 857 24.58 2.81 -32.62
CA LEU A 857 25.07 3.87 -33.48
C LEU A 857 26.09 3.37 -34.51
N LEU A 858 27.01 2.50 -34.09
CA LEU A 858 27.96 1.85 -34.99
C LEU A 858 27.23 1.04 -36.09
N ILE A 859 26.21 0.28 -35.72
CA ILE A 859 25.41 -0.50 -36.68
C ILE A 859 24.62 0.41 -37.64
N GLU A 860 24.06 1.53 -37.15
CA GLU A 860 23.43 2.52 -38.03
C GLU A 860 24.41 3.07 -39.07
N ILE A 861 25.62 3.40 -38.64
CA ILE A 861 26.65 3.98 -39.53
C ILE A 861 27.15 2.95 -40.54
N ASN A 862 27.44 1.73 -40.11
CA ASN A 862 27.93 0.67 -40.99
C ASN A 862 26.88 0.27 -42.05
N ASN A 863 25.60 0.33 -41.70
CA ASN A 863 24.50 0.11 -42.65
C ASN A 863 24.12 1.36 -43.45
N LYS A 864 24.90 2.45 -43.38
CA LYS A 864 24.68 3.72 -44.11
C LYS A 864 23.35 4.40 -43.78
N PHE A 865 22.74 4.04 -42.65
CA PHE A 865 21.53 4.69 -42.15
C PHE A 865 21.80 6.05 -41.52
N ARG A 866 23.06 6.29 -41.15
CA ARG A 866 23.57 7.53 -40.59
C ARG A 866 25.00 7.75 -41.07
N GLN A 867 25.40 9.01 -41.24
CA GLN A 867 26.78 9.37 -41.57
C GLN A 867 27.54 9.81 -40.33
N TRP A 868 28.86 9.68 -40.37
CA TRP A 868 29.74 10.33 -39.38
C TRP A 868 29.59 11.84 -39.52
N PRO A 869 29.41 12.59 -38.43
CA PRO A 869 29.50 14.05 -38.47
C PRO A 869 30.91 14.51 -38.88
N ASP A 870 30.98 15.49 -39.79
CA ASP A 870 32.25 16.00 -40.37
C ASP A 870 33.20 16.59 -39.33
N ASP A 871 32.66 17.08 -38.22
CA ASP A 871 33.37 17.76 -37.14
C ASP A 871 33.91 16.81 -36.05
N ILE A 872 33.62 15.51 -36.14
CA ILE A 872 34.16 14.51 -35.22
C ILE A 872 35.59 14.19 -35.61
N LYS A 873 36.46 15.17 -35.36
CA LYS A 873 37.87 14.93 -35.20
C LYS A 873 38.01 14.24 -33.86
N ILE A 874 38.51 13.00 -33.86
CA ILE A 874 39.12 12.43 -32.67
C ILE A 874 40.17 13.47 -32.30
N ARG A 875 39.93 14.23 -31.24
CA ARG A 875 41.03 14.90 -30.58
C ARG A 875 41.85 13.72 -30.08
N THR A 876 42.87 13.33 -30.85
CA THR A 876 44.03 12.64 -30.33
C THR A 876 44.50 13.57 -29.24
N ALA A 877 43.99 13.32 -28.03
CA ALA A 877 44.38 14.08 -26.87
C ALA A 877 45.89 13.88 -26.85
N GLN A 878 46.65 14.92 -27.14
CA GLN A 878 48.09 14.88 -26.97
C GLN A 878 48.29 14.43 -25.52
N ILE A 879 48.74 13.18 -25.38
CA ILE A 879 49.06 12.52 -24.12
C ILE A 879 50.21 13.35 -23.55
N GLY A 880 49.88 14.39 -22.79
CA GLY A 880 50.87 15.39 -22.37
C GLY A 880 50.30 16.64 -21.72
N MET A 881 49.12 17.13 -22.13
CA MET A 881 48.48 18.25 -21.44
C MET A 881 47.61 17.73 -20.29
N GLN A 882 48.20 17.61 -19.10
CA GLN A 882 47.44 17.54 -17.86
C GLN A 882 46.45 18.71 -17.84
N ARG A 883 45.15 18.42 -17.87
CA ARG A 883 44.13 19.44 -17.62
C ARG A 883 44.45 20.06 -16.26
N GLY A 884 44.78 21.34 -16.24
CA GLY A 884 45.04 22.08 -15.01
C GLY A 884 43.93 21.79 -13.99
N LYS A 885 44.31 21.43 -12.77
CA LYS A 885 43.39 21.06 -11.68
C LYS A 885 42.20 22.02 -11.68
N GLY A 886 41.01 21.49 -12.00
CA GLY A 886 39.80 22.29 -12.16
C GLY A 886 39.53 23.15 -10.92
N ARG A 887 39.11 24.40 -11.16
CA ARG A 887 38.74 25.44 -10.18
C ARG A 887 37.49 25.10 -9.35
N GLY A 888 37.37 23.87 -8.86
CA GLY A 888 36.19 23.41 -8.12
C GLY A 888 36.19 23.74 -6.63
N ARG A 889 37.31 24.17 -6.03
CA ARG A 889 37.40 24.45 -4.58
C ARG A 889 37.52 25.92 -4.19
N LEU A 890 37.95 26.81 -5.09
CA LEU A 890 38.11 28.23 -4.76
C LEU A 890 36.77 28.99 -4.75
N ALA A 891 35.76 28.54 -5.50
CA ALA A 891 34.43 29.15 -5.49
C ALA A 891 33.66 28.87 -4.20
N THR A 892 33.86 27.71 -3.56
CA THR A 892 33.22 27.38 -2.28
C THR A 892 33.80 28.21 -1.14
N SER A 893 35.12 28.44 -1.14
CA SER A 893 35.79 29.25 -0.11
C SER A 893 35.55 30.76 -0.26
N ALA A 894 35.07 31.23 -1.42
CA ALA A 894 34.69 32.62 -1.66
C ALA A 894 33.21 32.91 -1.33
N LEU A 895 32.40 31.88 -1.14
CA LEU A 895 31.01 32.00 -0.66
C LEU A 895 30.88 31.86 0.86
N GLU A 896 31.98 31.49 1.55
CA GLU A 896 32.06 31.34 3.00
C GLU A 896 32.85 32.49 3.68
N LYS A 897 33.31 33.48 2.90
CA LYS A 897 33.74 34.80 3.38
C LYS A 897 32.69 35.82 3.00
#